data_AF-A0A5K0Y4Q6-F1
#
_entry.id   AF-A0A5K0Y4Q6-F1
#
_cell.length_a   1.000
_cell.length_b   1.000
_cell.length_c   1.000
_cell.angle_alpha   90.00
_cell.angle_beta   90.00
_cell.angle_gamma   90.00
#
_symmetry.space_group_name_H-M   'P 1'
#
loop_
_entity.id
_entity.type
_entity.pdbx_description
1 polymer ?
#
loop_
_entity_poly.entity_id
_entity_poly.type
_entity_poly.pdbx_seq_one_letter_code
_entity_poly.pdbx_strand_id
1 'polypeptide(L)'
;VLLHYLSSSLVSEIWTEDDIEAEISPYKKDLLACPSKVVHMISSNVYSEIDGHKKQRLSYLYGILSDCYSQLGEVDSPSLGIHGGNLHVSNFCEFYNALKEQCKRVSFINDLNFKNIAGLDGLNVGQLHNEVCSHIDESTVEALAQMVDVLVCNFDEPGFLSRQDVYKHLILCLLNDLENGMEVKDGVSSDDFRVLIFELEKNYERCSRYFEDILEKDALDMFRRYYMLSLPCSRPPISTDDSSWQECLVLLLNLWIKLANDIHKIMFHEKPQKGPVLSKWDCLSRYLTFLLAMVIENKISTKEGWETIFLYVEDGLLDAYETHVLDFCKTMVFAGCGFGAVADLYIEVTTESLMTTNTGGNADDADSELCCFYVNLTESLLSNMSSSPDVSQKLQVLMSSLSKQVDCSGNIKKVRYAVRDVLYAFSENVQVANMYRVYALELLQSITGKKEGSHTAEISTVLPWEGWAESLSPAISESVGHDGEDKHGMCRKFTNTLVALKSNEMVSAAWPGIEITPNDLNSIQSAVSCFSYLATSAVSGTHMHTLQCLLKEWEGLFSFDGQLRTEEQDGKDDDVHGTGHNWNNDEWDDGWETFQDDLVVQEEKCDHAFSVHPLHACWRILLLKLVGLSQFSEMVKCIDQSLVNPKVTLLDEDEARSLSLLLISIDCFVALKFVLLLPYQTLWFECLAIVDAKLKEGGSREASSGDSELLALILSAGIMSAVVSDAQYRNVTSYLCYLAGYFLRGYLEDQLNILKHAGGNGEIKERCYIFSRIIFPHFIAELVKANQYLLAGVLVSKFMLAHSSLSLINVAEASLRKFLVGQLESNQEVLRFEENKPSVVNSYTKLRDKLSNSLESALLALSTDMK
;
A
#
# COMPACT_ATOMS: atom_id res chain seq x y z
N VAL A 1 81.88 -28.42 36.08
CA VAL A 1 81.95 -29.25 34.86
C VAL A 1 80.57 -29.68 34.41
N LEU A 2 79.82 -30.44 35.20
CA LEU A 2 78.47 -30.92 34.85
C LEU A 2 77.48 -29.80 34.45
N LEU A 3 77.39 -28.71 35.22
CA LEU A 3 76.55 -27.56 34.89
C LEU A 3 76.96 -26.85 33.58
N HIS A 4 78.26 -26.81 33.27
CA HIS A 4 78.76 -26.18 32.04
C HIS A 4 78.49 -27.05 30.81
N TYR A 5 78.60 -28.38 30.99
CA TYR A 5 78.18 -29.36 29.99
C TYR A 5 76.68 -29.24 29.71
N LEU A 6 75.84 -29.31 30.76
CA LEU A 6 74.39 -29.15 30.66
C LEU A 6 74.00 -27.84 29.96
N SER A 7 74.61 -26.72 30.34
CA SER A 7 74.40 -25.42 29.71
C SER A 7 74.71 -25.44 28.21
N SER A 8 75.81 -26.08 27.83
CA SER A 8 76.24 -26.18 26.43
C SER A 8 75.33 -27.11 25.62
N SER A 9 74.92 -28.24 26.19
CA SER A 9 74.03 -29.20 25.53
C SER A 9 72.63 -28.65 25.34
N LEU A 10 72.06 -27.93 26.33
CA LEU A 10 70.73 -27.34 26.24
C LEU A 10 70.62 -26.26 25.17
N VAL A 11 71.66 -25.43 25.01
CA VAL A 11 71.72 -24.37 23.99
C VAL A 11 72.07 -24.91 22.60
N SER A 12 72.67 -26.10 22.52
CA SER A 12 73.09 -26.69 21.25
C SER A 12 71.89 -27.06 20.36
N GLU A 13 71.97 -26.66 19.10
CA GLU A 13 71.02 -27.05 18.05
C GLU A 13 71.29 -28.44 17.47
N ILE A 14 72.48 -29.01 17.73
CA ILE A 14 72.92 -30.29 17.16
C ILE A 14 72.34 -31.47 17.96
N TRP A 15 72.17 -31.26 19.26
CA TRP A 15 71.68 -32.28 20.18
C TRP A 15 70.16 -32.33 20.13
N THR A 16 69.57 -33.51 20.02
CA THR A 16 68.12 -33.69 20.22
C THR A 16 67.78 -33.77 21.70
N GLU A 17 66.51 -33.57 22.04
CA GLU A 17 66.01 -33.68 23.42
C GLU A 17 66.23 -35.08 23.99
N ASP A 18 66.10 -36.11 23.16
CA ASP A 18 66.34 -37.50 23.56
C ASP A 18 67.83 -37.77 23.80
N ASP A 19 68.72 -37.20 22.97
CA ASP A 19 70.19 -37.30 23.18
C ASP A 19 70.60 -36.63 24.51
N ILE A 20 69.98 -35.49 24.80
CA ILE A 20 70.21 -34.72 26.02
C ILE A 20 69.73 -35.51 27.25
N GLU A 21 68.52 -36.07 27.21
CA GLU A 21 67.99 -36.87 28.32
C GLU A 21 68.80 -38.15 28.54
N ALA A 22 69.23 -38.83 27.47
CA ALA A 22 70.05 -40.03 27.57
C ALA A 22 71.37 -39.76 28.31
N GLU A 23 72.04 -38.64 27.98
CA GLU A 23 73.31 -38.25 28.61
C GLU A 23 73.14 -37.67 30.03
N ILE A 24 72.02 -37.00 30.33
CA ILE A 24 71.79 -36.37 31.64
C ILE A 24 71.20 -37.33 32.65
N SER A 25 70.40 -38.32 32.23
CA SER A 25 69.69 -39.24 33.12
C SER A 25 70.58 -39.89 34.21
N PRO A 26 71.86 -40.28 33.97
CA PRO A 26 72.71 -40.86 35.00
C PRO A 26 73.12 -39.84 36.09
N TYR A 27 73.15 -38.55 35.75
CA TYR A 27 73.61 -37.45 36.59
C TYR A 27 72.46 -36.63 37.19
N LYS A 28 71.21 -37.02 36.95
CA LYS A 28 70.01 -36.30 37.42
C LYS A 28 70.00 -36.11 38.95
N LYS A 29 70.46 -37.10 39.72
CA LYS A 29 70.58 -36.99 41.19
C LYS A 29 71.64 -35.96 41.62
N ASP A 30 72.74 -35.85 40.87
CA ASP A 30 73.83 -34.92 41.17
C ASP A 30 73.42 -33.46 40.83
N LEU A 31 72.61 -33.28 39.79
CA LEU A 31 72.01 -31.99 39.46
C LEU A 31 71.03 -31.52 40.56
N LEU A 32 70.16 -32.43 41.00
CA LEU A 32 69.17 -32.13 42.04
C LEU A 32 69.79 -31.92 43.43
N ALA A 33 71.02 -32.39 43.67
CA ALA A 33 71.76 -32.12 44.91
C ALA A 33 72.23 -30.65 45.06
N CYS A 34 72.16 -29.84 43.99
CA CYS A 34 72.55 -28.42 43.98
C CYS A 34 71.52 -27.55 43.22
N PRO A 35 70.24 -27.54 43.63
CA PRO A 35 69.14 -27.01 42.82
C PRO A 35 69.27 -25.50 42.57
N SER A 36 69.74 -24.71 43.54
CA SER A 36 69.93 -23.26 43.39
C SER A 36 70.95 -22.89 42.30
N LYS A 37 72.03 -23.67 42.15
CA LYS A 37 73.04 -23.46 41.10
C LYS A 37 72.54 -23.84 39.71
N VAL A 38 71.68 -24.87 39.63
CA VAL A 38 71.03 -25.29 38.38
C VAL A 38 70.05 -24.21 37.92
N VAL A 39 69.19 -23.71 38.81
CA VAL A 39 68.24 -22.63 38.52
C VAL A 39 68.97 -21.37 38.05
N HIS A 40 70.01 -20.93 38.76
CA HIS A 40 70.81 -19.77 38.35
C HIS A 40 71.47 -19.97 36.97
N MET A 41 72.02 -21.15 36.69
CA MET A 41 72.63 -21.45 35.39
C MET A 41 71.58 -21.38 34.26
N ILE A 42 70.39 -21.95 34.49
CA ILE A 42 69.30 -21.94 33.53
C ILE A 42 68.82 -20.50 33.27
N SER A 43 68.57 -19.72 34.32
CA SER A 43 68.06 -18.35 34.19
C SER A 43 69.06 -17.38 33.56
N SER A 44 70.36 -17.53 33.85
CA SER A 44 71.39 -16.57 33.42
C SER A 44 71.98 -16.88 32.05
N ASN A 45 72.13 -18.17 31.71
CA ASN A 45 72.97 -18.59 30.59
C ASN A 45 72.24 -19.40 29.50
N VAL A 46 71.11 -20.04 29.84
CA VAL A 46 70.45 -21.01 28.93
C VAL A 46 69.12 -20.49 28.42
N TYR A 47 68.29 -19.94 29.30
CA TYR A 47 66.93 -19.54 28.94
C TYR A 47 66.91 -18.45 27.87
N SER A 48 67.80 -17.46 27.91
CA SER A 48 67.88 -16.39 26.89
C SER A 48 68.16 -16.92 25.48
N GLU A 49 69.01 -17.94 25.37
CA GLU A 49 69.53 -18.46 24.09
C GLU A 49 68.57 -19.43 23.38
N ILE A 50 67.63 -20.04 24.11
CA ILE A 50 66.67 -20.99 23.50
C ILE A 50 65.60 -20.22 22.73
N ASP A 51 65.36 -20.56 21.47
CA ASP A 51 64.23 -20.00 20.71
C ASP A 51 62.89 -20.46 21.31
N GLY A 52 61.95 -19.54 21.50
CA GLY A 52 60.63 -19.84 22.06
C GLY A 52 59.72 -20.66 21.15
N HIS A 53 60.07 -20.80 19.86
CA HIS A 53 59.41 -21.73 18.94
C HIS A 53 59.80 -23.19 19.22
N LYS A 54 60.97 -23.46 19.83
CA LYS A 54 61.47 -24.80 20.18
C LYS A 54 60.82 -25.31 21.47
N LYS A 55 59.49 -25.51 21.40
CA LYS A 55 58.62 -25.90 22.53
C LYS A 55 59.03 -27.20 23.23
N GLN A 56 59.59 -28.18 22.52
CA GLN A 56 60.09 -29.42 23.13
C GLN A 56 61.32 -29.18 24.03
N ARG A 57 62.27 -28.35 23.58
CA ARG A 57 63.43 -27.93 24.38
C ARG A 57 63.02 -27.14 25.62
N LEU A 58 62.05 -26.23 25.46
CA LEU A 58 61.47 -25.49 26.58
C LEU A 58 60.76 -26.40 27.58
N SER A 59 59.96 -27.37 27.10
CA SER A 59 59.33 -28.38 27.97
C SER A 59 60.35 -29.13 28.80
N TYR A 60 61.47 -29.55 28.19
CA TYR A 60 62.56 -30.24 28.88
C TYR A 60 63.18 -29.36 29.99
N LEU A 61 63.46 -28.10 29.66
CA LEU A 61 64.00 -27.11 30.59
C LEU A 61 63.06 -26.83 31.76
N TYR A 62 61.76 -26.64 31.50
CA TYR A 62 60.75 -26.47 32.55
C TYR A 62 60.61 -27.72 33.43
N GLY A 63 60.80 -28.92 32.88
CA GLY A 63 60.88 -30.16 33.66
C GLY A 63 62.05 -30.18 34.64
N ILE A 64 63.24 -29.74 34.23
CA ILE A 64 64.41 -29.63 35.12
C ILE A 64 64.14 -28.58 36.21
N LEU A 65 63.54 -27.43 35.86
CA LEU A 65 63.20 -26.39 36.83
C LEU A 65 62.18 -26.87 37.85
N SER A 66 61.11 -27.54 37.42
CA SER A 66 60.11 -28.14 38.32
C SER A 66 60.76 -29.14 39.29
N ASP A 67 61.60 -30.06 38.80
CA ASP A 67 62.32 -31.01 39.64
C ASP A 67 63.23 -30.29 40.66
N CYS A 68 63.90 -29.20 40.28
CA CYS A 68 64.74 -28.40 41.19
C CYS A 68 63.92 -27.68 42.26
N TYR A 69 62.82 -27.03 41.89
CA TYR A 69 61.93 -26.33 42.83
C TYR A 69 61.17 -27.29 43.76
N SER A 70 60.98 -28.56 43.37
CA SER A 70 60.46 -29.59 44.29
C SER A 70 61.43 -29.92 45.45
N GLN A 71 62.73 -29.66 45.28
CA GLN A 71 63.76 -29.91 46.30
C GLN A 71 64.19 -28.65 47.07
N LEU A 72 63.88 -27.46 46.55
CA LEU A 72 64.04 -26.19 47.24
C LEU A 72 62.83 -25.97 48.16
N GLY A 73 63.01 -26.07 49.48
CA GLY A 73 61.95 -25.69 50.43
C GLY A 73 61.60 -24.20 50.33
N GLU A 74 60.42 -23.80 50.83
CA GLU A 74 59.87 -22.42 50.71
C GLU A 74 60.82 -21.27 51.10
N VAL A 75 61.85 -21.56 51.92
CA VAL A 75 62.77 -20.56 52.51
C VAL A 75 64.03 -20.32 51.66
N ASP A 76 64.39 -21.23 50.73
CA ASP A 76 65.64 -21.18 49.94
C ASP A 76 65.43 -20.76 48.46
N SER A 77 64.24 -20.24 48.11
CA SER A 77 63.93 -19.83 46.75
C SER A 77 64.91 -18.72 46.28
N PRO A 78 65.74 -18.96 45.25
CA PRO A 78 66.64 -17.93 44.75
C PRO A 78 65.79 -16.79 44.18
N SER A 79 66.05 -15.56 44.62
CA SER A 79 65.41 -14.37 44.06
C SER A 79 65.83 -14.20 42.61
N LEU A 80 64.95 -14.62 41.68
CA LEU A 80 65.04 -14.21 40.29
C LEU A 80 64.94 -12.67 40.25
N GLY A 81 65.91 -12.02 39.62
CA GLY A 81 66.01 -10.57 39.60
C GLY A 81 64.75 -9.94 39.02
N ILE A 82 64.01 -9.21 39.86
CA ILE A 82 62.73 -8.58 39.52
C ILE A 82 62.95 -7.52 38.43
N HIS A 83 62.60 -7.86 37.19
CA HIS A 83 62.47 -6.90 36.10
C HIS A 83 61.05 -7.01 35.50
N GLY A 84 60.16 -6.18 36.05
CA GLY A 84 58.95 -5.68 35.37
C GLY A 84 57.72 -6.60 35.39
N GLY A 85 56.72 -6.21 36.18
CA GLY A 85 55.29 -6.36 35.83
C GLY A 85 54.62 -7.74 35.89
N ASN A 86 55.25 -8.81 36.40
CA ASN A 86 54.67 -10.16 36.40
C ASN A 86 54.11 -10.58 37.77
N LEU A 87 52.96 -11.25 37.76
CA LEU A 87 52.26 -11.78 38.94
C LEU A 87 53.12 -12.80 39.71
N HIS A 88 53.05 -12.71 41.04
CA HIS A 88 53.85 -13.53 41.94
C HIS A 88 53.40 -15.01 41.91
N VAL A 89 54.24 -15.89 41.37
CA VAL A 89 54.04 -17.35 41.44
C VAL A 89 54.19 -17.82 42.89
N SER A 90 53.15 -18.42 43.46
CA SER A 90 53.12 -18.93 44.84
C SER A 90 53.71 -20.34 44.96
N ASN A 91 53.63 -21.16 43.91
CA ASN A 91 54.24 -22.49 43.84
C ASN A 91 54.98 -22.71 42.50
N PHE A 92 56.30 -22.44 42.50
CA PHE A 92 57.13 -22.60 41.30
C PHE A 92 57.20 -24.04 40.79
N CYS A 93 57.11 -25.04 41.67
CA CYS A 93 57.15 -26.45 41.26
C CYS A 93 55.95 -26.79 40.36
N GLU A 94 54.73 -26.44 40.81
CA GLU A 94 53.48 -26.67 40.07
C GLU A 94 53.42 -25.82 38.81
N PHE A 95 53.84 -24.55 38.88
CA PHE A 95 53.89 -23.66 37.72
C PHE A 95 54.80 -24.21 36.61
N TYR A 96 56.04 -24.59 36.92
CA TYR A 96 56.95 -25.13 35.91
C TYR A 96 56.50 -26.50 35.38
N ASN A 97 55.83 -27.31 36.21
CA ASN A 97 55.22 -28.55 35.74
C ASN A 97 54.07 -28.29 34.76
N ALA A 98 53.24 -27.27 35.03
CA ALA A 98 52.20 -26.84 34.10
C ALA A 98 52.81 -26.35 32.77
N LEU A 99 53.84 -25.50 32.80
CA LEU A 99 54.53 -25.03 31.58
C LEU A 99 55.13 -26.17 30.75
N LYS A 100 55.73 -27.17 31.40
CA LYS A 100 56.27 -28.36 30.75
C LYS A 100 55.20 -29.09 29.94
N GLU A 101 54.06 -29.38 30.56
CA GLU A 101 52.97 -30.13 29.89
C GLU A 101 52.29 -29.29 28.81
N GLN A 102 52.11 -27.98 29.04
CA GLN A 102 51.55 -27.09 28.03
C GLN A 102 52.45 -26.93 26.80
N CYS A 103 53.77 -26.80 26.98
CA CYS A 103 54.73 -26.79 25.88
C CYS A 103 54.60 -28.03 24.98
N LYS A 104 54.37 -29.22 25.55
CA LYS A 104 54.16 -30.44 24.77
C LYS A 104 52.84 -30.40 24.03
N ARG A 105 51.76 -29.98 24.70
CA ARG A 105 50.42 -29.88 24.12
C ARG A 105 50.40 -29.00 22.88
N VAL A 106 51.01 -27.81 22.94
CA VAL A 106 51.05 -26.85 21.81
C VAL A 106 52.25 -27.02 20.89
N SER A 107 53.04 -28.09 21.07
CA SER A 107 54.26 -28.31 20.27
C SER A 107 54.02 -28.48 18.77
N PHE A 108 52.82 -28.92 18.37
CA PHE A 108 52.43 -29.06 16.97
C PHE A 108 52.16 -27.73 16.26
N ILE A 109 52.01 -26.62 17.01
CA ILE A 109 51.78 -25.28 16.46
C ILE A 109 53.14 -24.64 16.19
N ASN A 110 53.69 -24.82 15.00
CA ASN A 110 55.09 -24.47 14.71
C ASN A 110 55.44 -23.00 15.04
N ASP A 111 54.62 -22.06 14.58
CA ASP A 111 54.90 -20.61 14.67
C ASP A 111 54.60 -20.00 16.05
N LEU A 112 53.99 -20.76 16.97
CA LEU A 112 53.70 -20.28 18.32
C LEU A 112 54.98 -20.11 19.16
N ASN A 113 55.27 -18.89 19.58
CA ASN A 113 56.39 -18.57 20.45
C ASN A 113 55.98 -18.64 21.93
N PHE A 114 56.35 -19.73 22.59
CA PHE A 114 55.92 -19.97 23.98
C PHE A 114 56.54 -18.99 25.00
N LYS A 115 57.65 -18.33 24.67
CA LYS A 115 58.23 -17.28 25.54
C LYS A 115 57.38 -16.00 25.58
N ASN A 116 56.59 -15.75 24.54
CA ASN A 116 55.63 -14.65 24.52
C ASN A 116 54.40 -14.94 25.41
N ILE A 117 54.19 -16.21 25.78
CA ILE A 117 53.12 -16.69 26.66
C ILE A 117 53.61 -16.72 28.12
N ALA A 118 54.76 -17.37 28.37
CA ALA A 118 55.29 -17.57 29.72
C ALA A 118 56.79 -17.34 29.81
N GLY A 119 57.18 -16.48 30.75
CA GLY A 119 58.55 -16.23 31.18
C GLY A 119 59.00 -17.18 32.30
N LEU A 120 60.22 -16.97 32.81
CA LEU A 120 60.69 -17.63 34.05
C LEU A 120 60.00 -17.08 35.31
N ASP A 121 59.55 -15.83 35.26
CA ASP A 121 59.01 -15.12 36.43
C ASP A 121 57.47 -15.13 36.47
N GLY A 122 56.79 -15.76 35.51
CA GLY A 122 55.33 -15.82 35.41
C GLY A 122 54.82 -15.72 33.96
N LEU A 123 53.51 -15.46 33.79
CA LEU A 123 52.90 -15.23 32.48
C LEU A 123 53.23 -13.84 31.94
N ASN A 124 53.48 -13.74 30.64
CA ASN A 124 53.79 -12.48 29.97
C ASN A 124 52.50 -11.78 29.51
N VAL A 125 51.86 -11.06 30.44
CA VAL A 125 50.51 -10.47 30.26
C VAL A 125 50.40 -9.60 29.01
N GLY A 126 51.47 -8.85 28.67
CA GLY A 126 51.46 -7.92 27.54
C GLY A 126 51.50 -8.59 26.16
N GLN A 127 51.97 -9.83 26.07
CA GLN A 127 52.13 -10.56 24.79
C GLN A 127 51.26 -11.81 24.71
N LEU A 128 50.85 -12.39 25.84
CA LEU A 128 50.01 -13.59 25.93
C LEU A 128 48.78 -13.50 25.02
N HIS A 129 48.02 -12.40 25.11
CA HIS A 129 46.80 -12.23 24.33
C HIS A 129 47.07 -12.26 22.83
N ASN A 130 48.04 -11.47 22.35
CA ASN A 130 48.35 -11.35 20.92
C ASN A 130 48.92 -12.66 20.35
N GLU A 131 49.79 -13.32 21.12
CA GLU A 131 50.40 -14.59 20.71
C GLU A 131 49.36 -15.70 20.60
N VAL A 132 48.48 -15.83 21.60
CA VAL A 132 47.42 -16.84 21.57
C VAL A 132 46.44 -16.54 20.44
N CYS A 133 45.89 -15.32 20.38
CA CYS A 133 44.88 -14.95 19.38
C CYS A 133 45.34 -15.12 17.93
N SER A 134 46.62 -14.82 17.63
CA SER A 134 47.17 -14.96 16.27
C SER A 134 47.26 -16.41 15.75
N HIS A 135 47.15 -17.40 16.64
CA HIS A 135 47.29 -18.82 16.30
C HIS A 135 46.00 -19.61 16.55
N ILE A 136 44.87 -18.94 16.82
CA ILE A 136 43.57 -19.60 16.99
C ILE A 136 43.01 -19.99 15.61
N ASP A 137 42.82 -21.29 15.40
CA ASP A 137 42.11 -21.88 14.27
C ASP A 137 41.30 -23.12 14.70
N GLU A 138 40.54 -23.72 13.79
CA GLU A 138 39.70 -24.90 14.08
C GLU A 138 40.49 -26.11 14.63
N SER A 139 41.77 -26.23 14.29
CA SER A 139 42.67 -27.33 14.69
C SER A 139 43.45 -27.05 15.97
N THR A 140 43.70 -25.78 16.30
CA THR A 140 44.51 -25.35 17.44
C THR A 140 43.69 -24.91 18.64
N VAL A 141 42.43 -24.48 18.45
CA VAL A 141 41.59 -23.83 19.47
C VAL A 141 41.48 -24.66 20.75
N GLU A 142 41.29 -25.98 20.69
CA GLU A 142 41.16 -26.81 21.90
C GLU A 142 42.47 -26.91 22.69
N ALA A 143 43.60 -27.03 21.98
CA ALA A 143 44.91 -27.09 22.61
C ALA A 143 45.26 -25.77 23.30
N LEU A 144 44.93 -24.64 22.64
CA LEU A 144 45.14 -23.30 23.18
C LEU A 144 44.18 -22.98 24.33
N ALA A 145 42.91 -23.33 24.22
CA ALA A 145 41.90 -23.10 25.26
C ALA A 145 42.24 -23.86 26.55
N GLN A 146 42.64 -25.13 26.43
CA GLN A 146 43.12 -25.92 27.58
C GLN A 146 44.46 -25.41 28.16
N MET A 147 45.33 -24.87 27.31
CA MET A 147 46.57 -24.25 27.79
C MET A 147 46.27 -23.01 28.63
N VAL A 148 45.44 -22.11 28.10
CA VAL A 148 45.04 -20.88 28.78
C VAL A 148 44.37 -21.20 30.11
N ASP A 149 43.43 -22.14 30.13
CA ASP A 149 42.75 -22.59 31.35
C ASP A 149 43.74 -23.05 32.43
N VAL A 150 44.64 -23.98 32.10
CA VAL A 150 45.63 -24.52 33.06
C VAL A 150 46.64 -23.48 33.52
N LEU A 151 47.08 -22.58 32.63
CA LEU A 151 48.08 -21.57 32.97
C LEU A 151 47.49 -20.47 33.84
N VAL A 152 46.28 -20.01 33.51
CA VAL A 152 45.61 -18.89 34.19
C VAL A 152 44.99 -19.34 35.52
N CYS A 153 44.52 -20.59 35.66
CA CYS A 153 44.02 -21.11 36.94
C CYS A 153 45.04 -21.04 38.10
N ASN A 154 46.33 -20.89 37.82
CA ASN A 154 47.37 -20.73 38.85
C ASN A 154 47.50 -19.28 39.37
N PHE A 155 46.70 -18.34 38.85
CA PHE A 155 46.78 -16.92 39.16
C PHE A 155 45.39 -16.35 39.49
N ASP A 156 45.24 -15.70 40.65
CA ASP A 156 43.95 -15.18 41.14
C ASP A 156 43.62 -13.74 40.67
N GLU A 157 44.41 -13.13 39.77
CA GLU A 157 44.13 -11.74 39.36
C GLU A 157 43.14 -11.63 38.20
N PRO A 158 42.21 -10.65 38.25
CA PRO A 158 41.31 -10.36 37.14
C PRO A 158 42.06 -9.73 35.96
N GLY A 159 41.70 -10.13 34.73
CA GLY A 159 42.23 -9.52 33.49
C GLY A 159 43.00 -10.47 32.57
N PHE A 160 43.10 -11.76 32.91
CA PHE A 160 43.65 -12.77 32.01
C PHE A 160 42.65 -13.23 30.96
N LEU A 161 43.19 -13.64 29.81
CA LEU A 161 42.45 -14.37 28.79
C LEU A 161 41.88 -15.65 29.42
N SER A 162 40.58 -15.87 29.32
CA SER A 162 39.93 -17.11 29.78
C SER A 162 39.83 -18.13 28.65
N ARG A 163 39.50 -19.38 28.99
CA ARG A 163 39.12 -20.40 28.01
C ARG A 163 37.95 -19.93 27.11
N GLN A 164 37.00 -19.20 27.69
CA GLN A 164 35.84 -18.66 26.99
C GLN A 164 36.24 -17.59 25.97
N ASP A 165 37.24 -16.77 26.29
CA ASP A 165 37.75 -15.74 25.39
C ASP A 165 38.43 -16.33 24.15
N VAL A 166 39.08 -17.49 24.28
CA VAL A 166 39.67 -18.23 23.15
C VAL A 166 38.58 -18.71 22.19
N TYR A 167 37.52 -19.32 22.71
CA TYR A 167 36.38 -19.75 21.90
C TYR A 167 35.64 -18.56 21.27
N LYS A 168 35.43 -17.50 22.04
CA LYS A 168 34.86 -16.23 21.55
C LYS A 168 35.67 -15.66 20.39
N HIS A 169 37.00 -15.65 20.50
CA HIS A 169 37.86 -15.14 19.44
C HIS A 169 37.70 -15.94 18.15
N LEU A 170 37.68 -17.28 18.22
CA LEU A 170 37.45 -18.14 17.05
C LEU A 170 36.14 -17.80 16.35
N ILE A 171 35.03 -17.76 17.10
CA ILE A 171 33.70 -17.50 16.53
C ILE A 171 33.66 -16.11 15.88
N LEU A 172 34.21 -15.09 16.54
CA LEU A 172 34.25 -13.73 16.00
C LEU A 172 35.13 -13.63 14.74
N CYS A 173 36.27 -14.33 14.68
CA CYS A 173 37.08 -14.38 13.46
C CYS A 173 36.30 -15.02 12.30
N LEU A 174 35.67 -16.17 12.54
CA LEU A 174 34.87 -16.87 11.53
C LEU A 174 33.64 -16.06 11.07
N LEU A 175 33.03 -15.27 11.97
CA LEU A 175 31.95 -14.35 11.63
C LEU A 175 32.45 -13.14 10.84
N ASN A 176 33.55 -12.52 11.26
CA ASN A 176 34.14 -11.36 10.58
C ASN A 176 34.59 -11.73 9.15
N ASP A 177 35.10 -12.95 8.93
CA ASP A 177 35.47 -13.43 7.60
C ASP A 177 34.24 -13.50 6.66
N LEU A 178 33.07 -13.88 7.19
CA LEU A 178 31.81 -13.85 6.45
C LEU A 178 31.32 -12.42 6.21
N GLU A 179 31.41 -11.55 7.21
CA GLU A 179 31.04 -10.12 7.11
C GLU A 179 31.86 -9.41 6.01
N ASN A 180 33.18 -9.60 6.01
CA ASN A 180 34.09 -9.03 5.01
C ASN A 180 33.85 -9.59 3.60
N GLY A 181 33.36 -10.83 3.49
CA GLY A 181 32.96 -11.43 2.21
C GLY A 181 31.69 -10.82 1.61
N MET A 182 30.87 -10.13 2.42
CA MET A 182 29.55 -9.62 2.02
C MET A 182 29.54 -8.16 1.53
N GLU A 183 30.58 -7.35 1.79
CA GLU A 183 30.57 -5.88 1.56
C GLU A 183 30.43 -5.40 0.09
N VAL A 184 30.12 -6.25 -0.91
CA VAL A 184 30.24 -5.89 -2.34
C VAL A 184 29.03 -6.25 -3.24
N LYS A 185 27.84 -6.57 -2.74
CA LYS A 185 26.71 -6.93 -3.65
C LYS A 185 25.41 -6.19 -3.39
N ASP A 186 25.32 -4.95 -3.88
CA ASP A 186 24.01 -4.36 -4.19
C ASP A 186 23.36 -5.17 -5.34
N GLY A 187 22.17 -5.72 -5.10
CA GLY A 187 21.43 -6.54 -6.08
C GLY A 187 21.66 -8.05 -5.96
N VAL A 188 21.59 -8.59 -4.74
CA VAL A 188 21.70 -10.04 -4.47
C VAL A 188 20.60 -10.81 -5.22
N SER A 189 21.00 -11.76 -6.08
CA SER A 189 20.08 -12.70 -6.71
C SER A 189 19.59 -13.75 -5.70
N SER A 190 18.46 -14.39 -5.97
CA SER A 190 17.96 -15.49 -5.13
C SER A 190 19.00 -16.60 -4.93
N ASP A 191 19.78 -16.91 -5.96
CA ASP A 191 20.80 -17.97 -5.91
C ASP A 191 22.01 -17.56 -5.04
N ASP A 192 22.48 -16.31 -5.16
CA ASP A 192 23.54 -15.77 -4.30
C ASP A 192 23.12 -15.80 -2.82
N PHE A 193 21.85 -15.47 -2.53
CA PHE A 193 21.31 -15.51 -1.17
C PHE A 193 21.27 -16.94 -0.60
N ARG A 194 20.92 -17.94 -1.41
CA ARG A 194 20.92 -19.35 -0.97
C ARG A 194 22.32 -19.83 -0.61
N VAL A 195 23.33 -19.45 -1.42
CA VAL A 195 24.74 -19.76 -1.13
C VAL A 195 25.15 -19.12 0.19
N LEU A 196 24.77 -17.85 0.41
CA LEU A 196 25.04 -17.15 1.67
C LEU A 196 24.44 -17.87 2.89
N ILE A 197 23.16 -18.24 2.83
CA ILE A 197 22.51 -18.97 3.94
C ILE A 197 23.19 -20.30 4.20
N PHE A 198 23.60 -21.02 3.16
CA PHE A 198 24.34 -22.28 3.32
C PHE A 198 25.74 -22.07 3.93
N GLU A 199 26.45 -21.02 3.55
CA GLU A 199 27.75 -20.65 4.14
C GLU A 199 27.60 -20.27 5.62
N LEU A 200 26.56 -19.49 5.95
CA LEU A 200 26.21 -19.12 7.33
C LEU A 200 25.87 -20.36 8.16
N GLU A 201 25.03 -21.26 7.65
CA GLU A 201 24.67 -22.49 8.36
C GLU A 201 25.90 -23.37 8.62
N LYS A 202 26.77 -23.55 7.62
CA LYS A 202 28.01 -24.32 7.75
C LYS A 202 28.98 -23.69 8.75
N ASN A 203 29.08 -22.36 8.78
CA ASN A 203 29.88 -21.64 9.76
C ASN A 203 29.33 -21.82 11.17
N TYR A 204 28.01 -21.69 11.33
CA TYR A 204 27.32 -21.94 12.59
C TYR A 204 27.55 -23.37 13.10
N GLU A 205 27.46 -24.38 12.25
CA GLU A 205 27.69 -25.78 12.63
C GLU A 205 29.10 -26.01 13.18
N ARG A 206 30.11 -25.35 12.63
CA ARG A 206 31.50 -25.39 13.12
C ARG A 206 31.64 -24.73 14.49
N CYS A 207 30.89 -23.67 14.73
CA CYS A 207 30.93 -22.90 15.96
C CYS A 207 30.04 -23.47 17.07
N SER A 208 29.00 -24.23 16.73
CA SER A 208 27.90 -24.64 17.62
C SER A 208 28.36 -25.22 18.96
N ARG A 209 29.36 -26.10 18.94
CA ARG A 209 29.93 -26.75 20.13
C ARG A 209 30.57 -25.81 21.15
N TYR A 210 30.96 -24.62 20.75
CA TYR A 210 31.67 -23.68 21.60
C TYR A 210 30.74 -22.74 22.38
N PHE A 211 29.50 -22.60 21.94
CA PHE A 211 28.54 -21.70 22.61
C PHE A 211 28.16 -22.18 24.01
N GLU A 212 28.24 -23.48 24.30
CA GLU A 212 28.01 -24.04 25.65
C GLU A 212 29.06 -23.54 26.67
N ASP A 213 30.26 -23.18 26.20
CA ASP A 213 31.39 -22.79 27.04
C ASP A 213 31.58 -21.26 27.13
N ILE A 214 30.76 -20.45 26.47
CA ILE A 214 30.88 -18.97 26.41
C ILE A 214 29.87 -18.28 27.34
N LEU A 215 30.19 -17.07 27.82
CA LEU A 215 29.26 -16.24 28.59
C LEU A 215 27.96 -15.98 27.82
N GLU A 216 26.83 -16.15 28.52
CA GLU A 216 25.47 -15.98 28.00
C GLU A 216 25.30 -14.72 27.15
N LYS A 217 25.75 -13.57 27.67
CA LYS A 217 25.65 -12.28 26.98
C LYS A 217 26.44 -12.25 25.66
N ASP A 218 27.65 -12.81 25.67
CA ASP A 218 28.51 -12.85 24.48
C ASP A 218 27.94 -13.81 23.43
N ALA A 219 27.38 -14.94 23.86
CA ALA A 219 26.70 -15.88 22.98
C ALA A 219 25.48 -15.21 22.31
N LEU A 220 24.64 -14.50 23.08
CA LEU A 220 23.49 -13.76 22.55
C LEU A 220 23.91 -12.68 21.54
N ASP A 221 25.00 -11.95 21.80
CA ASP A 221 25.55 -10.96 20.87
C ASP A 221 26.02 -11.60 19.55
N MET A 222 26.57 -12.82 19.60
CA MET A 222 26.94 -13.57 18.40
C MET A 222 25.72 -14.11 17.66
N PHE A 223 24.74 -14.69 18.35
CA PHE A 223 23.47 -15.11 17.74
C PHE A 223 22.77 -13.95 17.04
N ARG A 224 22.76 -12.76 17.65
CA ARG A 224 22.29 -11.51 17.05
C ARG A 224 22.97 -11.24 15.71
N ARG A 225 24.30 -11.40 15.63
CA ARG A 225 25.03 -11.23 14.36
C ARG A 225 24.61 -12.25 13.31
N TYR A 226 24.44 -13.53 13.67
CA TYR A 226 23.94 -14.54 12.73
C TYR A 226 22.57 -14.18 12.16
N TYR A 227 21.62 -13.72 12.99
CA TYR A 227 20.31 -13.25 12.52
C TYR A 227 20.45 -12.06 11.56
N MET A 228 21.27 -11.07 11.89
CA MET A 228 21.47 -9.89 11.03
C MET A 228 22.14 -10.23 9.70
N LEU A 229 23.15 -11.10 9.71
CA LEU A 229 23.88 -11.52 8.50
C LEU A 229 23.04 -12.37 7.55
N SER A 230 22.03 -13.06 8.08
CA SER A 230 21.12 -13.88 7.28
C SER A 230 20.05 -13.06 6.54
N LEU A 231 19.94 -11.74 6.77
CA LEU A 231 18.99 -10.87 6.09
C LEU A 231 19.64 -10.25 4.84
N PRO A 232 18.92 -10.12 3.72
CA PRO A 232 19.45 -9.43 2.55
C PRO A 232 19.56 -7.92 2.81
N CYS A 233 20.62 -7.29 2.29
CA CYS A 233 20.91 -5.86 2.49
C CYS A 233 19.84 -4.91 1.91
N SER A 234 19.00 -5.39 0.99
CA SER A 234 17.87 -4.65 0.43
C SER A 234 16.61 -5.51 0.48
N ARG A 235 15.45 -4.86 0.66
CA ARG A 235 14.16 -5.56 0.58
C ARG A 235 14.07 -6.24 -0.80
N PRO A 236 13.77 -7.54 -0.88
CA PRO A 236 13.75 -8.22 -2.16
C PRO A 236 12.71 -7.56 -3.09
N PRO A 237 12.97 -7.48 -4.41
CA PRO A 237 12.03 -6.90 -5.37
C PRO A 237 10.86 -7.86 -5.61
N ILE A 238 10.01 -8.05 -4.59
CA ILE A 238 8.92 -9.03 -4.65
C ILE A 238 7.72 -8.40 -5.37
N SER A 239 7.71 -8.50 -6.69
CA SER A 239 6.49 -8.45 -7.49
C SER A 239 5.94 -9.87 -7.65
N THR A 240 4.88 -10.21 -6.91
CA THR A 240 4.02 -11.40 -7.06
C THR A 240 4.67 -12.74 -7.47
N ASP A 241 4.74 -13.67 -6.52
CA ASP A 241 4.91 -15.13 -6.70
C ASP A 241 6.19 -15.63 -7.39
N ASP A 242 7.35 -15.06 -7.07
CA ASP A 242 8.62 -15.67 -7.46
C ASP A 242 8.95 -16.86 -6.53
N SER A 243 8.80 -18.08 -7.07
CA SER A 243 9.04 -19.33 -6.33
C SER A 243 10.47 -19.43 -5.77
N SER A 244 11.43 -18.77 -6.40
CA SER A 244 12.83 -18.74 -5.94
C SER A 244 12.98 -18.04 -4.59
N TRP A 245 12.27 -16.93 -4.38
CA TRP A 245 12.29 -16.17 -3.12
C TRP A 245 11.48 -16.84 -2.01
N GLN A 246 10.51 -17.70 -2.37
CA GLN A 246 9.82 -18.56 -1.39
C GLN A 246 10.78 -19.62 -0.83
N GLU A 247 11.57 -20.27 -1.69
CA GLU A 247 12.60 -21.21 -1.24
C GLU A 247 13.66 -20.53 -0.36
N CYS A 248 14.06 -19.29 -0.71
CA CYS A 248 14.98 -18.50 0.11
C CYS A 248 14.40 -18.19 1.50
N LEU A 249 13.12 -17.82 1.59
CA LEU A 249 12.43 -17.57 2.86
C LEU A 249 12.36 -18.84 3.71
N VAL A 250 12.04 -19.99 3.10
CA VAL A 250 12.01 -21.29 3.78
C VAL A 250 13.38 -21.63 4.35
N LEU A 251 14.46 -21.44 3.60
CA LEU A 251 15.83 -21.68 4.10
C LEU A 251 16.19 -20.76 5.26
N LEU A 252 15.84 -19.47 5.17
CA LEU A 252 16.05 -18.50 6.23
C LEU A 252 15.30 -18.90 7.52
N LEU A 253 14.01 -19.22 7.41
CA LEU A 253 13.17 -19.62 8.54
C LEU A 253 13.71 -20.89 9.21
N ASN A 254 14.16 -21.88 8.45
CA ASN A 254 14.79 -23.09 9.00
C ASN A 254 16.06 -22.77 9.80
N LEU A 255 16.92 -21.90 9.26
CA LEU A 255 18.11 -21.44 9.98
C LEU A 255 17.73 -20.73 11.29
N TRP A 256 16.74 -19.83 11.24
CA TRP A 256 16.29 -19.09 12.43
C TRP A 256 15.65 -19.99 13.49
N ILE A 257 14.87 -20.99 13.08
CA ILE A 257 14.31 -22.02 13.98
C ILE A 257 15.45 -22.80 14.66
N LYS A 258 16.48 -23.20 13.90
CA LYS A 258 17.67 -23.89 14.43
C LYS A 258 18.38 -23.03 15.48
N LEU A 259 18.66 -21.76 15.16
CA LEU A 259 19.30 -20.81 16.08
C LEU A 259 18.45 -20.60 17.34
N ALA A 260 17.14 -20.38 17.21
CA ALA A 260 16.24 -20.19 18.36
C ALA A 260 16.19 -21.41 19.29
N ASN A 261 16.15 -22.62 18.72
CA ASN A 261 16.18 -23.87 19.48
C ASN A 261 17.52 -24.07 20.21
N ASP A 262 18.64 -23.73 19.56
CA ASP A 262 19.95 -23.92 20.17
C ASP A 262 20.23 -22.87 21.26
N ILE A 263 19.78 -21.62 21.10
CA ILE A 263 19.78 -20.62 22.18
C ILE A 263 18.99 -21.15 23.38
N HIS A 264 17.78 -21.70 23.15
CA HIS A 264 17.00 -22.28 24.23
C HIS A 264 17.78 -23.37 25.00
N LYS A 265 18.42 -24.31 24.28
CA LYS A 265 19.21 -25.39 24.89
C LYS A 265 20.35 -24.85 25.75
N ILE A 266 21.12 -23.89 25.25
CA ILE A 266 22.29 -23.34 25.94
C ILE A 266 21.86 -22.60 27.22
N MET A 267 20.79 -21.81 27.15
CA MET A 267 20.32 -20.97 28.25
C MET A 267 19.67 -21.76 29.39
N PHE A 268 19.04 -22.90 29.08
CA PHE A 268 18.34 -23.73 30.08
C PHE A 268 19.21 -24.79 30.75
N HIS A 269 20.46 -25.00 30.28
CA HIS A 269 21.34 -26.05 30.79
C HIS A 269 21.90 -25.77 32.20
N GLU A 270 21.87 -24.52 32.70
CA GLU A 270 22.54 -24.16 33.97
C GLU A 270 21.66 -24.12 35.23
N LYS A 271 20.33 -23.93 35.17
CA LYS A 271 19.46 -23.93 36.39
C LYS A 271 18.03 -24.43 36.14
N PRO A 272 17.69 -25.67 36.50
CA PRO A 272 16.30 -26.12 36.56
C PRO A 272 15.66 -25.63 37.86
N GLN A 273 15.41 -24.33 38.01
CA GLN A 273 14.68 -23.79 39.16
C GLN A 273 13.68 -22.71 38.78
N LYS A 274 12.49 -23.16 38.34
CA LYS A 274 11.13 -22.87 38.86
C LYS A 274 10.09 -22.78 37.72
N GLY A 275 9.21 -23.79 37.69
CA GLY A 275 7.92 -23.74 36.99
C GLY A 275 7.97 -23.87 35.45
N PRO A 276 6.84 -24.22 34.81
CA PRO A 276 6.71 -24.36 33.36
C PRO A 276 6.50 -22.99 32.71
N VAL A 277 7.44 -22.05 32.89
CA VAL A 277 7.42 -20.79 32.14
C VAL A 277 8.12 -21.07 30.82
N LEU A 278 7.37 -21.10 29.73
CA LEU A 278 7.91 -21.18 28.36
C LEU A 278 9.01 -20.12 28.21
N SER A 279 10.20 -20.54 27.77
CA SER A 279 11.28 -19.58 27.57
C SER A 279 10.99 -18.71 26.35
N LYS A 280 11.44 -17.45 26.38
CA LYS A 280 11.33 -16.49 25.27
C LYS A 280 11.71 -17.09 23.90
N TRP A 281 12.74 -17.93 23.88
CA TRP A 281 13.32 -18.50 22.67
C TRP A 281 12.54 -19.71 22.14
N ASP A 282 11.87 -20.46 23.03
CA ASP A 282 10.90 -21.49 22.62
C ASP A 282 9.74 -20.85 21.88
N CYS A 283 9.24 -19.74 22.41
CA CYS A 283 8.17 -18.97 21.79
C CYS A 283 8.57 -18.51 20.39
N LEU A 284 9.77 -17.92 20.22
CA LEU A 284 10.28 -17.50 18.91
C LEU A 284 10.38 -18.68 17.93
N SER A 285 10.98 -19.79 18.35
CA SER A 285 11.09 -21.01 17.53
C SER A 285 9.73 -21.49 17.05
N ARG A 286 8.71 -21.47 17.91
CA ARG A 286 7.34 -21.85 17.57
C ARG A 286 6.70 -20.88 16.58
N TYR A 287 6.83 -19.56 16.78
CA TYR A 287 6.26 -18.57 15.86
C TYR A 287 6.85 -18.71 14.46
N LEU A 288 8.16 -18.91 14.39
CA LEU A 288 8.86 -19.14 13.12
C LEU A 288 8.46 -20.46 12.47
N THR A 289 8.27 -21.52 13.27
CA THR A 289 7.77 -22.82 12.77
C THR A 289 6.36 -22.70 12.21
N PHE A 290 5.50 -21.93 12.88
CA PHE A 290 4.14 -21.67 12.43
C PHE A 290 4.11 -20.80 11.16
N LEU A 291 4.92 -19.74 11.10
CA LEU A 291 5.10 -18.92 9.90
C LEU A 291 5.61 -19.77 8.73
N LEU A 292 6.58 -20.65 8.97
CA LEU A 292 7.10 -21.60 7.97
C LEU A 292 5.98 -22.49 7.43
N ALA A 293 5.15 -23.07 8.30
CA ALA A 293 4.01 -23.88 7.88
C ALA A 293 3.02 -23.08 7.02
N MET A 294 2.68 -21.85 7.41
CA MET A 294 1.76 -20.99 6.65
C MET A 294 2.30 -20.58 5.28
N VAL A 295 3.60 -20.33 5.16
CA VAL A 295 4.26 -20.01 3.89
C VAL A 295 4.31 -21.23 2.96
N ILE A 296 4.51 -22.43 3.50
CA ILE A 296 4.49 -23.69 2.72
C ILE A 296 3.06 -24.03 2.28
N GLU A 297 2.08 -23.83 3.15
CA GLU A 297 0.65 -24.04 2.87
C GLU A 297 0.04 -22.97 1.95
N ASN A 298 0.80 -21.95 1.55
CA ASN A 298 0.35 -20.78 0.78
C ASN A 298 -0.83 -20.04 1.44
N LYS A 299 -0.95 -20.11 2.77
CA LYS A 299 -1.89 -19.27 3.54
C LYS A 299 -1.40 -17.82 3.65
N ILE A 300 -0.09 -17.64 3.61
CA ILE A 300 0.62 -16.35 3.55
C ILE A 300 1.46 -16.33 2.28
N SER A 301 1.42 -15.22 1.56
CA SER A 301 2.24 -15.01 0.36
C SER A 301 3.72 -14.82 0.71
N THR A 302 4.61 -15.09 -0.24
CA THR A 302 6.05 -14.88 -0.08
C THR A 302 6.39 -13.44 0.33
N LYS A 303 5.64 -12.45 -0.20
CA LYS A 303 5.81 -11.03 0.16
C LYS A 303 5.47 -10.75 1.62
N GLU A 304 4.31 -11.22 2.07
CA GLU A 304 3.86 -11.05 3.46
C GLU A 304 4.80 -11.77 4.44
N GLY A 305 5.32 -12.95 4.07
CA GLY A 305 6.28 -13.69 4.87
C GLY A 305 7.62 -12.97 5.05
N TRP A 306 8.20 -12.47 3.95
CA TRP A 306 9.42 -11.66 4.01
C TRP A 306 9.21 -10.37 4.81
N GLU A 307 8.10 -9.69 4.58
CA GLU A 307 7.85 -8.41 5.24
C GLU A 307 7.54 -8.57 6.74
N THR A 308 6.95 -9.70 7.14
CA THR A 308 6.83 -10.06 8.57
C THR A 308 8.21 -10.13 9.23
N ILE A 309 9.18 -10.79 8.58
CA ILE A 309 10.54 -10.93 9.12
C ILE A 309 11.27 -9.58 9.19
N PHE A 310 11.18 -8.76 8.14
CA PHE A 310 11.79 -7.42 8.16
C PHE A 310 11.20 -6.53 9.24
N LEU A 311 9.87 -6.44 9.30
CA LEU A 311 9.19 -5.64 10.31
C LEU A 311 9.49 -6.14 11.72
N TYR A 312 9.62 -7.45 11.92
CA TYR A 312 9.96 -8.01 13.22
C TYR A 312 11.39 -7.67 13.67
N VAL A 313 12.34 -7.60 12.74
CA VAL A 313 13.70 -7.14 13.01
C VAL A 313 13.73 -5.63 13.30
N GLU A 314 12.99 -4.84 12.51
CA GLU A 314 12.86 -3.38 12.68
C GLU A 314 12.18 -3.00 14.02
N ASP A 315 11.16 -3.76 14.46
CA ASP A 315 10.46 -3.54 15.75
C ASP A 315 11.30 -3.98 16.97
N GLY A 316 12.52 -4.47 16.75
CA GLY A 316 13.52 -4.65 17.81
C GLY A 316 13.63 -6.05 18.39
N LEU A 317 13.50 -7.10 17.56
CA LEU A 317 13.79 -8.52 17.88
C LEU A 317 15.02 -8.72 18.81
N LEU A 318 15.98 -7.80 18.75
CA LEU A 318 17.31 -7.91 19.37
C LEU A 318 17.58 -6.94 20.53
N ASP A 319 16.66 -6.01 20.83
CA ASP A 319 16.86 -5.00 21.90
C ASP A 319 15.85 -5.15 23.07
N ALA A 320 14.72 -5.82 22.86
CA ALA A 320 13.74 -6.06 23.93
C ALA A 320 13.99 -7.39 24.64
N TYR A 321 14.36 -7.35 25.93
CA TYR A 321 14.41 -8.54 26.80
C TYR A 321 13.04 -9.22 26.97
N GLU A 322 11.96 -8.59 26.50
CA GLU A 322 10.59 -9.11 26.45
C GLU A 322 10.10 -9.09 24.99
N THR A 323 10.17 -10.20 24.27
CA THR A 323 9.43 -10.33 22.99
C THR A 323 8.08 -10.93 23.30
N HIS A 324 7.02 -10.13 23.16
CA HIS A 324 5.65 -10.58 23.41
C HIS A 324 5.07 -11.23 22.16
N VAL A 325 4.22 -12.24 22.32
CA VAL A 325 3.41 -12.85 21.23
C VAL A 325 2.76 -11.76 20.36
N LEU A 326 2.32 -10.70 21.02
CA LEU A 326 1.64 -9.55 20.45
C LEU A 326 2.51 -8.79 19.44
N ASP A 327 3.83 -8.74 19.62
CA ASP A 327 4.75 -8.04 18.74
C ASP A 327 4.90 -8.79 17.40
N PHE A 328 4.97 -10.13 17.46
CA PHE A 328 5.01 -10.95 16.24
C PHE A 328 3.65 -10.90 15.51
N CYS A 329 2.53 -11.01 16.22
CA CYS A 329 1.21 -10.85 15.62
C CYS A 329 1.02 -9.45 15.01
N LYS A 330 1.52 -8.40 15.66
CA LYS A 330 1.49 -7.01 15.16
C LYS A 330 2.28 -6.86 13.86
N THR A 331 3.46 -7.45 13.77
CA THR A 331 4.29 -7.41 12.55
C THR A 331 3.64 -8.17 11.41
N MET A 332 3.00 -9.32 11.68
CA MET A 332 2.19 -10.02 10.68
C MET A 332 1.02 -9.18 10.15
N VAL A 333 0.28 -8.49 11.04
CA VAL A 333 -0.81 -7.58 10.61
C VAL A 333 -0.26 -6.49 9.70
N PHE A 334 0.86 -5.85 10.05
CA PHE A 334 1.48 -4.80 9.25
C PHE A 334 2.21 -5.27 7.99
N ALA A 335 2.57 -6.55 7.92
CA ALA A 335 3.05 -7.18 6.69
C ALA A 335 1.93 -7.46 5.68
N GLY A 336 0.66 -7.35 6.11
CA GLY A 336 -0.52 -7.57 5.28
C GLY A 336 -1.18 -8.94 5.43
N CYS A 337 -0.71 -9.78 6.35
CA CYS A 337 -1.29 -11.10 6.58
C CYS A 337 -2.78 -11.03 6.92
N GLY A 338 -3.57 -11.93 6.33
CA GLY A 338 -5.01 -12.01 6.58
C GLY A 338 -5.34 -12.44 8.02
N PHE A 339 -6.53 -12.04 8.50
CA PHE A 339 -7.01 -12.32 9.86
C PHE A 339 -6.89 -13.80 10.27
N GLY A 340 -7.22 -14.74 9.39
CA GLY A 340 -7.15 -16.18 9.71
C GLY A 340 -5.75 -16.62 10.13
N ALA A 341 -4.72 -16.24 9.37
CA ALA A 341 -3.33 -16.57 9.68
C ALA A 341 -2.86 -15.98 11.03
N VAL A 342 -3.27 -14.74 11.33
CA VAL A 342 -2.94 -14.07 12.60
C VAL A 342 -3.69 -14.70 13.77
N ALA A 343 -4.98 -15.01 13.58
CA ALA A 343 -5.82 -15.64 14.60
C ALA A 343 -5.34 -17.05 14.94
N ASP A 344 -4.99 -17.86 13.92
CA ASP A 344 -4.49 -19.22 14.13
C ASP A 344 -3.18 -19.20 14.94
N LEU A 345 -2.23 -18.30 14.63
CA LEU A 345 -1.02 -18.13 15.43
C LEU A 345 -1.35 -17.70 16.86
N TYR A 346 -2.24 -16.72 17.02
CA TYR A 346 -2.62 -16.19 18.33
C TYR A 346 -3.20 -17.29 19.22
N ILE A 347 -4.10 -18.12 18.68
CA ILE A 347 -4.75 -19.23 19.38
C ILE A 347 -3.75 -20.35 19.70
N GLU A 348 -2.93 -20.77 18.73
CA GLU A 348 -1.90 -21.81 18.91
C GLU A 348 -0.96 -21.48 20.08
N VAL A 349 -0.63 -20.20 20.23
CA VAL A 349 0.32 -19.73 21.26
C VAL A 349 -0.35 -19.50 22.61
N THR A 350 -1.57 -18.96 22.63
CA THR A 350 -2.29 -18.67 23.88
C THR A 350 -2.86 -19.91 24.54
N THR A 351 -3.35 -20.89 23.77
CA THR A 351 -3.95 -22.13 24.29
C THR A 351 -2.97 -22.96 25.11
N GLU A 352 -1.69 -23.01 24.73
CA GLU A 352 -0.69 -23.76 25.50
C GLU A 352 -0.06 -22.97 26.66
N SER A 353 0.03 -21.63 26.56
CA SER A 353 0.37 -20.80 27.73
C SER A 353 -0.66 -20.98 28.84
N LEU A 354 -1.94 -21.13 28.49
CA LEU A 354 -3.05 -21.40 29.42
C LEU A 354 -3.05 -22.84 29.97
N MET A 355 -2.45 -23.82 29.29
CA MET A 355 -2.29 -25.17 29.87
C MET A 355 -1.28 -25.22 31.03
N THR A 356 -0.46 -24.17 31.21
CA THR A 356 0.52 -24.09 32.30
C THR A 356 -0.02 -23.37 33.55
N THR A 357 -1.11 -22.61 33.43
CA THR A 357 -1.84 -22.01 34.55
C THR A 357 -3.14 -22.80 34.76
N ASN A 358 -3.36 -23.36 35.96
CA ASN A 358 -4.56 -24.14 36.30
C ASN A 358 -5.86 -23.30 36.37
N THR A 359 -6.16 -22.55 35.32
CA THR A 359 -7.40 -21.81 35.12
C THR A 359 -7.90 -22.18 33.74
N GLY A 360 -8.91 -23.04 33.68
CA GLY A 360 -9.56 -23.41 32.44
C GLY A 360 -10.15 -22.18 31.77
N GLY A 361 -9.40 -21.60 30.83
CA GLY A 361 -9.88 -20.56 29.93
C GLY A 361 -10.85 -21.19 28.95
N ASN A 362 -12.08 -20.66 28.89
CA ASN A 362 -13.03 -21.04 27.86
C ASN A 362 -12.56 -20.47 26.51
N ALA A 363 -12.92 -21.11 25.39
CA ALA A 363 -12.62 -20.59 24.04
C ALA A 363 -13.12 -19.14 23.83
N ASP A 364 -14.18 -18.73 24.54
CA ASP A 364 -14.71 -17.36 24.53
C ASP A 364 -13.73 -16.29 25.07
N ASP A 365 -12.79 -16.64 25.96
CA ASP A 365 -11.82 -15.69 26.53
C ASP A 365 -10.72 -15.34 25.50
N ALA A 366 -10.21 -16.33 24.75
CA ALA A 366 -9.21 -16.10 23.70
C ALA A 366 -9.75 -15.23 22.55
N ASP A 367 -11.03 -15.39 22.22
CA ASP A 367 -11.72 -14.60 21.20
C ASP A 367 -11.91 -13.14 21.63
N SER A 368 -12.16 -12.91 22.92
CA SER A 368 -12.25 -11.57 23.51
C SER A 368 -10.88 -10.89 23.55
N GLU A 369 -9.82 -11.62 23.90
CA GLU A 369 -8.45 -11.10 23.90
C GLU A 369 -7.96 -10.73 22.49
N LEU A 370 -8.27 -11.54 21.48
CA LEU A 370 -7.96 -11.21 20.08
C LEU A 370 -8.70 -9.95 19.60
N CYS A 371 -9.96 -9.77 20.02
CA CYS A 371 -10.69 -8.52 19.79
C CYS A 371 -9.99 -7.33 20.43
N CYS A 372 -9.59 -7.45 21.70
CA CYS A 372 -8.84 -6.42 22.42
C CYS A 372 -7.50 -6.11 21.73
N PHE A 373 -6.80 -7.11 21.20
CA PHE A 373 -5.54 -6.91 20.46
C PHE A 373 -5.74 -5.99 19.25
N TYR A 374 -6.72 -6.29 18.37
CA TYR A 374 -6.99 -5.46 17.19
C TYR A 374 -7.52 -4.07 17.54
N VAL A 375 -8.33 -3.95 18.62
CA VAL A 375 -8.80 -2.66 19.13
C VAL A 375 -7.64 -1.81 19.62
N ASN A 376 -6.78 -2.36 20.50
CA ASN A 376 -5.61 -1.65 21.05
C ASN A 376 -4.64 -1.22 19.94
N LEU A 377 -4.45 -2.08 18.93
CA LEU A 377 -3.62 -1.75 17.77
C LEU A 377 -4.20 -0.58 16.97
N THR A 378 -5.52 -0.59 16.77
CA THR A 378 -6.23 0.49 16.07
C THR A 378 -6.18 1.80 16.85
N GLU A 379 -6.46 1.79 18.16
CA GLU A 379 -6.40 2.96 19.02
C GLU A 379 -4.99 3.56 19.08
N SER A 380 -3.96 2.70 19.18
CA SER A 380 -2.56 3.12 19.18
C SER A 380 -2.20 3.85 17.88
N LEU A 381 -2.62 3.33 16.72
CA LEU A 381 -2.41 4.00 15.43
C LEU A 381 -3.16 5.32 15.38
N LEU A 382 -4.44 5.35 15.74
CA LEU A 382 -5.28 6.56 15.70
C LEU A 382 -4.73 7.67 16.60
N SER A 383 -4.20 7.33 17.77
CA SER A 383 -3.57 8.29 18.69
C SER A 383 -2.29 8.94 18.11
N ASN A 384 -1.60 8.24 17.19
CA ASN A 384 -0.35 8.67 16.57
C ASN A 384 -0.53 9.25 15.16
N MET A 385 -1.77 9.41 14.66
CA MET A 385 -2.04 9.94 13.31
C MET A 385 -1.44 11.33 13.05
N SER A 386 -1.21 12.12 14.10
CA SER A 386 -0.62 13.47 14.00
C SER A 386 0.91 13.48 13.92
N SER A 387 1.59 12.36 14.21
CA SER A 387 3.05 12.33 14.39
C SER A 387 3.82 11.74 13.21
N SER A 388 3.21 10.87 12.38
CA SER A 388 3.89 10.26 11.23
C SER A 388 2.94 9.92 10.07
N PRO A 389 3.34 10.17 8.80
CA PRO A 389 2.57 9.80 7.61
C PRO A 389 2.46 8.28 7.42
N ASP A 390 3.37 7.48 7.96
CA ASP A 390 3.37 6.02 7.82
C ASP A 390 2.18 5.36 8.54
N VAL A 391 1.57 6.06 9.51
CA VAL A 391 0.43 5.56 10.28
C VAL A 391 -0.79 5.34 9.39
N SER A 392 -1.00 6.20 8.39
CA SER A 392 -2.09 6.07 7.43
C SER A 392 -1.98 4.75 6.64
N GLN A 393 -0.77 4.40 6.19
CA GLN A 393 -0.51 3.16 5.47
C GLN A 393 -0.69 1.93 6.38
N LYS A 394 -0.16 1.98 7.61
CA LYS A 394 -0.34 0.88 8.59
C LYS A 394 -1.81 0.64 8.92
N LEU A 395 -2.61 1.70 9.02
CA LEU A 395 -4.05 1.59 9.26
C LEU A 395 -4.79 0.96 8.06
N GLN A 396 -4.42 1.33 6.82
CA GLN A 396 -4.98 0.68 5.62
C GLN A 396 -4.65 -0.81 5.54
N VAL A 397 -3.41 -1.18 5.87
CA VAL A 397 -2.99 -2.58 5.92
C VAL A 397 -3.76 -3.34 7.00
N LEU A 398 -3.98 -2.75 8.18
CA LEU A 398 -4.83 -3.33 9.23
C LEU A 398 -6.27 -3.57 8.76
N MET A 399 -6.88 -2.60 8.08
CA MET A 399 -8.23 -2.77 7.51
C MET A 399 -8.27 -3.88 6.45
N SER A 400 -7.19 -4.00 5.68
CA SER A 400 -7.06 -5.02 4.63
C SER A 400 -6.86 -6.42 5.21
N SER A 401 -6.14 -6.55 6.33
CA SER A 401 -6.02 -7.82 7.08
C SER A 401 -7.38 -8.39 7.49
N LEU A 402 -8.35 -7.50 7.79
CA LEU A 402 -9.72 -7.87 8.17
C LEU A 402 -10.67 -8.13 6.99
N SER A 403 -10.21 -8.01 5.72
CA SER A 403 -11.10 -8.00 4.55
C SER A 403 -11.68 -9.37 4.15
N LYS A 404 -10.86 -10.42 4.12
CA LYS A 404 -11.28 -11.76 3.70
C LYS A 404 -12.07 -12.46 4.79
N GLN A 405 -13.16 -13.12 4.43
CA GLN A 405 -13.91 -13.95 5.37
C GLN A 405 -13.24 -15.34 5.42
N VAL A 406 -12.72 -15.71 6.59
CA VAL A 406 -12.15 -17.05 6.82
C VAL A 406 -13.19 -17.90 7.56
N ASP A 407 -13.27 -19.19 7.20
CA ASP A 407 -14.34 -20.14 7.59
C ASP A 407 -14.49 -20.43 9.10
N CYS A 408 -13.76 -19.73 9.99
CA CYS A 408 -14.00 -19.74 11.43
C CYS A 408 -15.11 -18.74 11.81
N SER A 409 -16.35 -19.22 11.73
CA SER A 409 -17.60 -18.50 11.98
C SER A 409 -17.71 -17.93 13.40
N GLY A 410 -17.61 -16.60 13.53
CA GLY A 410 -17.99 -15.83 14.74
C GLY A 410 -17.03 -14.68 15.08
N ASN A 411 -15.73 -14.96 15.08
CA ASN A 411 -14.73 -14.09 15.71
C ASN A 411 -14.35 -12.88 14.87
N ILE A 412 -14.15 -13.08 13.56
CA ILE A 412 -13.87 -11.97 12.64
C ILE A 412 -14.99 -10.92 12.64
N LYS A 413 -16.25 -11.33 12.81
CA LYS A 413 -17.38 -10.39 12.89
C LYS A 413 -17.29 -9.52 14.15
N LYS A 414 -17.03 -10.13 15.31
CA LYS A 414 -16.84 -9.38 16.58
C LYS A 414 -15.70 -8.37 16.47
N VAL A 415 -14.54 -8.79 15.95
CA VAL A 415 -13.37 -7.92 15.73
C VAL A 415 -13.71 -6.77 14.79
N ARG A 416 -14.33 -7.07 13.64
CA ARG A 416 -14.75 -6.06 12.65
C ARG A 416 -15.71 -5.02 13.25
N TYR A 417 -16.67 -5.43 14.08
CA TYR A 417 -17.56 -4.49 14.79
C TYR A 417 -16.78 -3.62 15.77
N ALA A 418 -15.92 -4.20 16.61
CA ALA A 418 -15.15 -3.45 17.60
C ALA A 418 -14.20 -2.42 16.95
N VAL A 419 -13.47 -2.83 15.91
CA VAL A 419 -12.58 -1.93 15.15
C VAL A 419 -13.37 -0.82 14.44
N ARG A 420 -14.54 -1.13 13.88
CA ARG A 420 -15.45 -0.14 13.29
C ARG A 420 -15.92 0.88 14.31
N ASP A 421 -16.31 0.44 15.50
CA ASP A 421 -16.82 1.31 16.56
C ASP A 421 -15.73 2.27 17.05
N VAL A 422 -14.49 1.81 17.15
CA VAL A 422 -13.32 2.65 17.44
C VAL A 422 -13.10 3.72 16.37
N LEU A 423 -13.14 3.35 15.09
CA LEU A 423 -13.02 4.30 13.97
C LEU A 423 -14.16 5.33 13.97
N TYR A 424 -15.38 4.87 14.25
CA TYR A 424 -16.55 5.74 14.32
C TYR A 424 -16.44 6.73 15.49
N ALA A 425 -16.09 6.24 16.69
CA ALA A 425 -15.86 7.09 17.86
C ALA A 425 -14.76 8.13 17.62
N PHE A 426 -13.68 7.74 16.92
CA PHE A 426 -12.62 8.66 16.52
C PHE A 426 -13.12 9.73 15.54
N SER A 427 -13.97 9.37 14.58
CA SER A 427 -14.54 10.32 13.61
C SER A 427 -15.51 11.35 14.23
N GLU A 428 -16.20 10.97 15.30
CA GLU A 428 -17.11 11.85 16.06
C GLU A 428 -16.37 12.74 17.06
N ASN A 429 -15.09 12.48 17.33
CA ASN A 429 -14.32 13.26 18.29
C ASN A 429 -13.98 14.66 17.74
N VAL A 430 -14.65 15.68 18.27
CA VAL A 430 -14.50 17.10 17.89
C VAL A 430 -13.08 17.64 18.18
N GLN A 431 -12.31 17.00 19.06
CA GLN A 431 -10.94 17.42 19.37
C GLN A 431 -9.92 17.03 18.28
N VAL A 432 -10.29 16.10 17.38
CA VAL A 432 -9.44 15.65 16.27
C VAL A 432 -9.62 16.59 15.08
N ALA A 433 -8.53 16.89 14.36
CA ALA A 433 -8.61 17.75 13.18
C ALA A 433 -9.51 17.13 12.08
N ASN A 434 -10.26 17.99 11.37
CA ASN A 434 -11.25 17.56 10.36
C ASN A 434 -10.66 16.62 9.29
N MET A 435 -9.42 16.87 8.84
CA MET A 435 -8.74 16.01 7.86
C MET A 435 -8.64 14.54 8.33
N TYR A 436 -8.31 14.28 9.60
CA TYR A 436 -8.21 12.91 10.12
C TYR A 436 -9.57 12.29 10.38
N ARG A 437 -10.58 13.11 10.74
CA ARG A 437 -11.97 12.67 10.88
C ARG A 437 -12.53 12.24 9.52
N VAL A 438 -12.32 13.05 8.49
CA VAL A 438 -12.68 12.73 7.09
C VAL A 438 -11.96 11.46 6.66
N TYR A 439 -10.66 11.31 6.93
CA TYR A 439 -9.92 10.09 6.60
C TYR A 439 -10.51 8.82 7.26
N ALA A 440 -10.83 8.87 8.56
CA ALA A 440 -11.47 7.75 9.25
C ALA A 440 -12.84 7.41 8.66
N LEU A 441 -13.60 8.42 8.24
CA LEU A 441 -14.87 8.22 7.54
C LEU A 441 -14.64 7.66 6.12
N GLU A 442 -13.66 8.11 5.36
CA GLU A 442 -13.39 7.51 4.04
C GLU A 442 -12.94 6.04 4.13
N LEU A 443 -12.21 5.67 5.18
CA LEU A 443 -11.89 4.26 5.47
C LEU A 443 -13.14 3.44 5.80
N LEU A 444 -14.02 3.97 6.65
CA LEU A 444 -15.29 3.35 7.00
C LEU A 444 -16.23 3.19 5.79
N GLN A 445 -16.17 4.11 4.82
CA GLN A 445 -16.88 3.96 3.55
C GLN A 445 -16.24 2.86 2.68
N SER A 446 -14.91 2.81 2.62
CA SER A 446 -14.15 1.87 1.79
C SER A 446 -14.37 0.42 2.20
N ILE A 447 -14.46 0.13 3.50
CA ILE A 447 -14.75 -1.23 4.00
C ILE A 447 -16.15 -1.72 3.61
N THR A 448 -17.10 -0.82 3.31
CA THR A 448 -18.47 -1.18 2.89
C THR A 448 -18.64 -1.41 1.39
N GLY A 449 -17.61 -1.16 0.58
CA GLY A 449 -17.65 -1.36 -0.88
C GLY A 449 -18.39 -0.29 -1.68
N LYS A 450 -18.97 0.74 -1.03
CA LYS A 450 -19.59 1.88 -1.72
C LYS A 450 -18.55 2.90 -2.18
N LYS A 451 -17.99 2.72 -3.38
CA LYS A 451 -17.09 3.70 -4.01
C LYS A 451 -17.87 4.80 -4.73
N GLU A 452 -18.50 5.69 -3.98
CA GLU A 452 -19.00 6.96 -4.51
C GLU A 452 -17.96 8.05 -4.19
N GLY A 453 -17.27 8.56 -5.22
CA GLY A 453 -16.51 9.82 -5.16
C GLY A 453 -15.35 9.89 -4.15
N SER A 454 -14.49 8.86 -4.06
CA SER A 454 -13.22 8.99 -3.32
C SER A 454 -12.26 9.92 -4.08
N HIS A 455 -12.00 11.11 -3.53
CA HIS A 455 -11.06 12.09 -4.09
C HIS A 455 -9.61 11.84 -3.65
N THR A 456 -9.39 10.99 -2.65
CA THR A 456 -8.07 10.63 -2.13
C THR A 456 -7.57 9.36 -2.82
N ALA A 457 -6.65 9.51 -3.78
CA ALA A 457 -6.02 8.39 -4.50
C ALA A 457 -5.39 7.33 -3.55
N GLU A 458 -5.07 7.73 -2.32
CA GLU A 458 -4.40 6.93 -1.29
C GLU A 458 -5.26 5.81 -0.67
N ILE A 459 -6.60 5.90 -0.67
CA ILE A 459 -7.49 4.91 -0.02
C ILE A 459 -7.93 3.79 -0.99
N SER A 460 -7.56 3.91 -2.26
CA SER A 460 -7.92 2.95 -3.31
C SER A 460 -7.42 1.51 -3.09
N THR A 461 -6.46 1.34 -2.20
CA THR A 461 -5.79 0.07 -1.82
C THR A 461 -6.58 -0.79 -0.84
N VAL A 462 -7.54 -0.22 -0.10
CA VAL A 462 -8.30 -0.95 0.92
C VAL A 462 -9.37 -1.83 0.26
N LEU A 463 -9.33 -3.13 0.55
CA LEU A 463 -10.31 -4.10 0.07
C LEU A 463 -11.61 -4.02 0.91
N PRO A 464 -12.80 -4.04 0.28
CA PRO A 464 -14.06 -4.16 0.99
C PRO A 464 -14.11 -5.45 1.84
N TRP A 465 -14.81 -5.40 2.97
CA TRP A 465 -14.95 -6.56 3.83
C TRP A 465 -15.96 -7.55 3.24
N GLU A 466 -15.50 -8.76 2.90
CA GLU A 466 -16.33 -9.83 2.36
C GLU A 466 -17.43 -10.23 3.34
N GLY A 467 -18.66 -10.45 2.84
CA GLY A 467 -19.83 -10.81 3.66
C GLY A 467 -20.35 -9.69 4.58
N TRP A 468 -19.76 -8.50 4.55
CA TRP A 468 -20.17 -7.38 5.41
C TRP A 468 -21.46 -6.71 4.92
N ALA A 469 -21.65 -6.61 3.60
CA ALA A 469 -22.83 -6.01 2.99
C ALA A 469 -24.15 -6.73 3.35
N GLU A 470 -24.10 -8.05 3.55
CA GLU A 470 -25.27 -8.87 3.93
C GLU A 470 -25.70 -8.64 5.38
N SER A 471 -24.77 -8.31 6.27
CA SER A 471 -25.06 -8.03 7.69
C SER A 471 -25.73 -6.67 7.96
N LEU A 472 -25.83 -5.82 6.93
CA LEU A 472 -26.58 -4.57 6.96
C LEU A 472 -28.03 -4.74 6.47
N SER A 473 -28.43 -5.95 6.07
CA SER A 473 -29.81 -6.29 5.72
C SER A 473 -30.58 -6.86 6.93
N PRO A 474 -31.87 -6.54 7.11
CA PRO A 474 -32.63 -6.88 8.31
C PRO A 474 -33.24 -8.28 8.21
N ALA A 475 -32.42 -9.31 8.03
CA ALA A 475 -32.88 -10.68 8.11
C ALA A 475 -31.90 -11.49 8.97
N ILE A 476 -32.43 -12.10 10.02
CA ILE A 476 -31.78 -12.94 11.03
C ILE A 476 -31.36 -12.18 12.31
N SER A 477 -32.36 -11.91 13.16
CA SER A 477 -32.27 -12.24 14.59
C SER A 477 -33.66 -12.09 15.24
N GLU A 478 -34.55 -13.06 15.01
CA GLU A 478 -35.63 -13.32 15.97
C GLU A 478 -35.03 -14.10 17.14
N SER A 479 -34.53 -13.40 18.16
CA SER A 479 -34.70 -13.79 19.56
C SER A 479 -33.94 -12.83 20.49
N VAL A 480 -34.65 -12.38 21.51
CA VAL A 480 -34.20 -11.68 22.74
C VAL A 480 -34.12 -10.14 22.65
N GLY A 481 -35.29 -9.53 22.82
CA GLY A 481 -35.62 -8.37 23.65
C GLY A 481 -34.62 -7.22 23.89
N HIS A 482 -35.14 -6.03 23.56
CA HIS A 482 -34.74 -4.66 23.90
C HIS A 482 -33.82 -3.89 22.92
N ASP A 483 -34.35 -2.74 22.50
CA ASP A 483 -33.83 -1.66 21.64
C ASP A 483 -33.58 -1.98 20.16
N GLY A 484 -34.69 -2.06 19.42
CA GLY A 484 -34.73 -2.02 17.96
C GLY A 484 -34.92 -0.59 17.42
N GLU A 485 -33.97 0.31 17.69
CA GLU A 485 -33.84 1.56 16.93
C GLU A 485 -32.50 1.58 16.15
N ASP A 486 -32.60 1.89 14.85
CA ASP A 486 -31.59 2.61 14.07
C ASP A 486 -30.32 1.91 13.50
N LYS A 487 -30.34 0.62 13.12
CA LYS A 487 -29.25 0.06 12.30
C LYS A 487 -29.14 0.68 10.90
N HIS A 488 -30.26 1.07 10.28
CA HIS A 488 -30.29 1.82 9.00
C HIS A 488 -29.96 3.31 9.20
N GLY A 489 -30.35 3.88 10.35
CA GLY A 489 -30.06 5.27 10.72
C GLY A 489 -28.56 5.55 10.92
N MET A 490 -27.79 4.58 11.43
CA MET A 490 -26.35 4.73 11.68
C MET A 490 -25.52 4.91 10.39
N CYS A 491 -25.82 4.17 9.34
CA CYS A 491 -25.11 4.26 8.06
C CYS A 491 -25.40 5.59 7.33
N ARG A 492 -26.65 6.07 7.44
CA ARG A 492 -27.06 7.38 6.91
C ARG A 492 -26.45 8.53 7.72
N LYS A 493 -26.43 8.44 9.06
CA LYS A 493 -25.79 9.43 9.94
C LYS A 493 -24.31 9.62 9.60
N PHE A 494 -23.57 8.52 9.49
CA PHE A 494 -22.16 8.55 9.09
C PHE A 494 -21.93 9.18 7.71
N THR A 495 -22.73 8.82 6.71
CA THR A 495 -22.59 9.35 5.34
C THR A 495 -22.91 10.86 5.33
N ASN A 496 -23.95 11.26 6.06
CA ASN A 496 -24.28 12.66 6.26
C ASN A 496 -23.16 13.42 7.01
N THR A 497 -22.51 12.81 8.01
CA THR A 497 -21.35 13.39 8.71
C THR A 497 -20.16 13.57 7.79
N LEU A 498 -19.84 12.57 6.96
CA LEU A 498 -18.76 12.67 5.98
C LEU A 498 -19.02 13.79 4.97
N VAL A 499 -20.21 13.82 4.37
CA VAL A 499 -20.57 14.85 3.39
C VAL A 499 -20.65 16.22 4.04
N ALA A 500 -21.13 16.34 5.28
CA ALA A 500 -21.11 17.61 6.01
C ALA A 500 -19.68 18.10 6.28
N LEU A 501 -18.76 17.23 6.71
CA LEU A 501 -17.35 17.61 6.92
C LEU A 501 -16.65 18.01 5.62
N LYS A 502 -16.85 17.25 4.53
CA LYS A 502 -16.35 17.63 3.19
C LYS A 502 -16.93 18.97 2.74
N SER A 503 -18.23 19.16 2.95
CA SER A 503 -18.89 20.43 2.65
C SER A 503 -18.30 21.58 3.46
N ASN A 504 -17.90 21.36 4.72
CA ASN A 504 -17.25 22.36 5.56
C ASN A 504 -15.83 22.70 5.10
N GLU A 505 -15.06 21.74 4.60
CA GLU A 505 -13.76 22.04 3.99
C GLU A 505 -13.93 23.00 2.80
N MET A 506 -14.91 22.73 1.93
CA MET A 506 -15.22 23.59 0.78
C MET A 506 -15.77 24.97 1.18
N VAL A 507 -16.66 25.00 2.18
CA VAL A 507 -17.30 26.24 2.68
C VAL A 507 -16.33 27.11 3.45
N SER A 508 -15.39 26.54 4.22
CA SER A 508 -14.47 27.31 5.05
C SER A 508 -13.64 28.35 4.27
N ALA A 509 -13.30 28.05 3.02
CA ALA A 509 -12.58 28.93 2.12
C ALA A 509 -13.44 30.07 1.54
N ALA A 510 -14.75 29.85 1.39
CA ALA A 510 -15.70 30.78 0.78
C ALA A 510 -16.51 31.60 1.80
N TRP A 511 -16.90 30.97 2.92
CA TRP A 511 -17.66 31.56 4.03
C TRP A 511 -17.03 31.17 5.37
N PRO A 512 -16.07 31.96 5.87
CA PRO A 512 -15.47 31.69 7.17
C PRO A 512 -16.52 31.82 8.28
N GLY A 513 -16.68 30.76 9.09
CA GLY A 513 -17.59 30.72 10.25
C GLY A 513 -19.01 30.21 9.99
N ILE A 514 -19.31 29.71 8.78
CA ILE A 514 -20.55 28.96 8.51
C ILE A 514 -20.21 27.46 8.49
N GLU A 515 -20.91 26.67 9.30
CA GLU A 515 -20.76 25.22 9.36
C GLU A 515 -22.05 24.53 8.91
N ILE A 516 -21.91 23.60 7.96
CA ILE A 516 -22.93 22.65 7.54
C ILE A 516 -22.85 21.45 8.48
N THR A 517 -23.97 21.12 9.10
CA THR A 517 -24.09 19.98 10.02
C THR A 517 -24.75 18.78 9.34
N PRO A 518 -24.59 17.56 9.88
CA PRO A 518 -25.28 16.37 9.35
C PRO A 518 -26.81 16.52 9.36
N ASN A 519 -27.34 17.34 10.28
CA ASN A 519 -28.77 17.64 10.37
C ASN A 519 -29.26 18.46 9.18
N ASP A 520 -28.43 19.34 8.64
CA ASP A 520 -28.76 20.12 7.45
C ASP A 520 -28.94 19.21 6.22
N LEU A 521 -28.22 18.09 6.17
CA LEU A 521 -28.28 17.12 5.07
C LEU A 521 -29.25 15.95 5.32
N ASN A 522 -30.00 15.97 6.42
CA ASN A 522 -30.86 14.84 6.79
C ASN A 522 -32.08 14.69 5.87
N SER A 523 -32.57 15.78 5.27
CA SER A 523 -33.70 15.78 4.35
C SER A 523 -33.46 16.74 3.18
N ILE A 524 -34.21 16.56 2.08
CA ILE A 524 -34.17 17.49 0.95
C ILE A 524 -34.52 18.92 1.42
N GLN A 525 -35.54 19.07 2.27
CA GLN A 525 -36.00 20.39 2.72
C GLN A 525 -34.98 21.12 3.60
N SER A 526 -34.29 20.40 4.49
CA SER A 526 -33.21 20.96 5.30
C SER A 526 -32.02 21.35 4.43
N ALA A 527 -31.67 20.52 3.43
CA ALA A 527 -30.57 20.78 2.51
C ALA A 527 -30.87 22.03 1.65
N VAL A 528 -32.10 22.16 1.14
CA VAL A 528 -32.54 23.36 0.40
C VAL A 528 -32.49 24.61 1.26
N SER A 529 -32.90 24.52 2.53
CA SER A 529 -32.88 25.66 3.46
C SER A 529 -31.44 26.11 3.75
N CYS A 530 -30.53 25.17 3.99
CA CYS A 530 -29.11 25.42 4.20
C CYS A 530 -28.45 26.02 2.93
N PHE A 531 -28.71 25.43 1.76
CA PHE A 531 -28.21 25.91 0.48
C PHE A 531 -28.69 27.33 0.17
N SER A 532 -29.98 27.61 0.42
CA SER A 532 -30.55 28.95 0.24
C SER A 532 -29.86 29.97 1.16
N TYR A 533 -29.57 29.61 2.41
CA TYR A 533 -28.83 30.49 3.34
C TYR A 533 -27.44 30.83 2.80
N LEU A 534 -26.66 29.86 2.34
CA LEU A 534 -25.36 30.09 1.71
C LEU A 534 -25.48 30.96 0.45
N ALA A 535 -26.47 30.67 -0.40
CA ALA A 535 -26.70 31.41 -1.64
C ALA A 535 -27.09 32.89 -1.42
N THR A 536 -27.74 33.24 -0.30
CA THR A 536 -28.05 34.66 -0.01
C THR A 536 -26.80 35.52 0.11
N SER A 537 -25.75 34.98 0.74
CA SER A 537 -24.47 35.66 0.97
C SER A 537 -23.48 35.54 -0.18
N ALA A 538 -23.86 34.84 -1.26
CA ALA A 538 -22.99 34.56 -2.40
C ALA A 538 -22.97 35.72 -3.42
N VAL A 539 -21.82 36.40 -3.54
CA VAL A 539 -21.64 37.59 -4.40
C VAL A 539 -20.55 37.43 -5.49
N SER A 540 -19.69 36.42 -5.43
CA SER A 540 -18.53 36.26 -6.32
C SER A 540 -18.61 34.98 -7.16
N GLY A 541 -17.84 34.92 -8.24
CA GLY A 541 -17.69 33.70 -9.03
C GLY A 541 -17.09 32.52 -8.24
N THR A 542 -16.22 32.79 -7.26
CA THR A 542 -15.69 31.76 -6.36
C THR A 542 -16.77 31.16 -5.48
N HIS A 543 -17.69 31.98 -4.95
CA HIS A 543 -18.85 31.49 -4.20
C HIS A 543 -19.75 30.60 -5.08
N MET A 544 -19.97 30.97 -6.34
CA MET A 544 -20.77 30.16 -7.28
C MET A 544 -20.13 28.80 -7.57
N HIS A 545 -18.81 28.78 -7.75
CA HIS A 545 -18.07 27.54 -7.94
C HIS A 545 -18.16 26.63 -6.70
N THR A 546 -18.00 27.19 -5.49
CA THR A 546 -18.18 26.44 -4.25
C THR A 546 -19.60 25.88 -4.10
N LEU A 547 -20.65 26.66 -4.41
CA LEU A 547 -22.04 26.17 -4.41
C LEU A 547 -22.24 25.02 -5.41
N GLN A 548 -21.64 25.10 -6.59
CA GLN A 548 -21.70 24.04 -7.58
C GLN A 548 -21.01 22.76 -7.10
N CYS A 549 -19.84 22.87 -6.46
CA CYS A 549 -19.14 21.72 -5.87
C CYS A 549 -19.94 21.09 -4.74
N LEU A 550 -20.58 21.90 -3.89
CA LEU A 550 -21.46 21.40 -2.82
C LEU A 550 -22.61 20.56 -3.37
N LEU A 551 -23.30 21.03 -4.43
CA LEU A 551 -24.39 20.26 -5.02
C LEU A 551 -23.93 18.93 -5.60
N LYS A 552 -22.74 18.87 -6.22
CA LYS A 552 -22.15 17.63 -6.73
C LYS A 552 -21.83 16.63 -5.61
N GLU A 553 -21.31 17.10 -4.47
CA GLU A 553 -21.09 16.23 -3.31
C GLU A 553 -22.40 15.75 -2.69
N TRP A 554 -23.47 16.54 -2.77
CA TRP A 554 -24.77 16.18 -2.20
C TRP A 554 -25.59 15.26 -3.12
N GLU A 555 -25.31 15.20 -4.43
CA GLU A 555 -26.00 14.31 -5.39
C GLU A 555 -25.97 12.84 -4.95
N GLY A 556 -24.84 12.36 -4.39
CA GLY A 556 -24.71 10.99 -3.88
C GLY A 556 -25.65 10.68 -2.70
N LEU A 557 -25.98 11.68 -1.87
CA LEU A 557 -26.86 11.50 -0.71
C LEU A 557 -28.34 11.30 -1.09
N PHE A 558 -28.77 11.90 -2.20
CA PHE A 558 -30.18 11.97 -2.59
C PHE A 558 -30.46 11.21 -3.91
N SER A 559 -29.57 10.30 -4.30
CA SER A 559 -29.65 9.54 -5.55
C SER A 559 -30.86 8.60 -5.65
N PHE A 560 -31.32 8.36 -6.88
CA PHE A 560 -32.66 7.84 -7.24
C PHE A 560 -32.90 6.33 -7.02
N ASP A 561 -31.86 5.55 -6.66
CA ASP A 561 -31.94 4.08 -6.59
C ASP A 561 -32.83 3.53 -5.44
N GLY A 562 -33.27 4.39 -4.52
CA GLY A 562 -34.05 3.98 -3.34
C GLY A 562 -35.57 4.13 -3.44
N GLN A 563 -36.11 4.91 -4.39
CA GLN A 563 -37.52 5.36 -4.32
C GLN A 563 -38.48 4.70 -5.32
N LEU A 564 -37.99 4.08 -6.39
CA LEU A 564 -38.83 3.38 -7.36
C LEU A 564 -39.37 2.01 -6.89
N ARG A 565 -39.02 1.57 -5.67
CA ARG A 565 -39.54 0.31 -5.09
C ARG A 565 -40.78 0.48 -4.21
N THR A 566 -41.17 1.71 -3.88
CA THR A 566 -42.16 1.94 -2.80
C THR A 566 -43.50 2.49 -3.32
N GLU A 567 -43.61 2.87 -4.60
CA GLU A 567 -44.82 3.55 -5.11
C GLU A 567 -45.63 2.74 -6.15
N GLU A 568 -45.29 1.47 -6.41
CA GLU A 568 -46.16 0.56 -7.20
C GLU A 568 -47.10 -0.28 -6.33
N GLN A 569 -47.14 -0.03 -5.02
CA GLN A 569 -47.96 -0.80 -4.08
C GLN A 569 -48.80 0.12 -3.18
N ASP A 570 -49.38 1.18 -3.75
CA ASP A 570 -50.36 2.01 -3.04
C ASP A 570 -51.43 2.56 -3.99
N GLY A 571 -52.04 1.64 -4.75
CA GLY A 571 -53.07 1.97 -5.74
C GLY A 571 -54.02 0.80 -5.98
N LYS A 572 -54.78 0.40 -4.94
CA LYS A 572 -56.12 -0.21 -5.02
C LYS A 572 -56.60 -0.58 -3.61
N ASP A 573 -57.10 0.40 -2.88
CA ASP A 573 -58.09 0.17 -1.82
C ASP A 573 -59.37 0.89 -2.23
N ASP A 574 -60.34 0.11 -2.72
CA ASP A 574 -61.76 0.46 -2.68
C ASP A 574 -62.53 -0.82 -2.36
N ASP A 575 -63.14 -0.82 -1.17
CA ASP A 575 -64.28 -1.59 -0.68
C ASP A 575 -64.27 -3.14 -0.79
N VAL A 576 -64.23 -3.81 0.36
CA VAL A 576 -65.40 -4.46 1.02
C VAL A 576 -64.91 -5.44 2.09
N HIS A 577 -65.41 -5.22 3.30
CA HIS A 577 -65.58 -6.14 4.43
C HIS A 577 -64.97 -7.55 4.39
N GLY A 578 -64.18 -7.83 5.43
CA GLY A 578 -63.60 -9.14 5.68
C GLY A 578 -64.60 -10.26 5.93
N THR A 579 -64.14 -11.47 5.66
CA THR A 579 -64.45 -12.68 6.44
C THR A 579 -63.33 -13.68 6.14
N GLY A 580 -62.91 -14.40 7.18
CA GLY A 580 -61.76 -15.29 7.12
C GLY A 580 -61.97 -16.55 6.29
N HIS A 581 -60.95 -17.40 6.39
CA HIS A 581 -60.85 -18.82 6.05
C HIS A 581 -59.95 -19.19 4.86
N ASN A 582 -58.86 -19.85 5.27
CA ASN A 582 -58.51 -21.21 4.89
C ASN A 582 -57.97 -21.40 3.47
N TRP A 583 -56.65 -21.49 3.40
CA TRP A 583 -55.93 -22.06 2.28
C TRP A 583 -56.33 -23.54 2.16
N ASN A 584 -57.12 -23.88 1.15
CA ASN A 584 -57.20 -25.26 0.68
C ASN A 584 -57.59 -25.34 -0.79
N ASN A 585 -56.88 -26.24 -1.48
CA ASN A 585 -57.05 -26.82 -2.82
C ASN A 585 -56.61 -26.02 -4.06
N ASP A 586 -55.48 -26.48 -4.60
CA ASP A 586 -55.34 -27.15 -5.91
C ASP A 586 -56.44 -26.91 -6.95
N GLU A 587 -56.04 -26.35 -8.09
CA GLU A 587 -56.41 -26.88 -9.42
C GLU A 587 -55.40 -26.38 -10.46
N TRP A 588 -54.48 -27.26 -10.81
CA TRP A 588 -53.83 -27.25 -12.12
C TRP A 588 -54.89 -27.67 -13.14
N ASP A 589 -55.22 -26.81 -14.11
CA ASP A 589 -55.84 -27.28 -15.35
C ASP A 589 -55.48 -26.38 -16.55
N ASP A 590 -54.73 -27.01 -17.45
CA ASP A 590 -54.66 -26.92 -18.90
C ASP A 590 -55.21 -25.69 -19.67
N GLY A 591 -54.39 -25.19 -20.60
CA GLY A 591 -54.85 -24.30 -21.67
C GLY A 591 -53.79 -23.90 -22.68
N TRP A 592 -53.37 -24.86 -23.52
CA TRP A 592 -52.45 -24.67 -24.64
C TRP A 592 -53.00 -23.73 -25.74
N GLU A 593 -52.06 -23.07 -26.44
CA GLU A 593 -52.15 -22.55 -27.82
C GLU A 593 -53.08 -21.36 -28.14
N THR A 594 -52.47 -20.22 -28.49
CA THR A 594 -52.74 -19.57 -29.78
C THR A 594 -51.62 -18.60 -30.17
N PHE A 595 -50.81 -18.99 -31.14
CA PHE A 595 -50.08 -18.06 -32.00
C PHE A 595 -51.05 -17.52 -33.06
N GLN A 596 -51.22 -16.21 -33.13
CA GLN A 596 -51.60 -15.51 -34.35
C GLN A 596 -50.77 -14.24 -34.48
N ASP A 597 -49.92 -14.24 -35.50
CA ASP A 597 -49.37 -13.05 -36.14
C ASP A 597 -50.53 -12.17 -36.64
N ASP A 598 -50.60 -10.93 -36.17
CA ASP A 598 -51.10 -9.82 -36.97
C ASP A 598 -50.36 -8.54 -36.57
N LEU A 599 -49.51 -8.10 -37.49
CA LEU A 599 -48.83 -6.81 -37.49
C LEU A 599 -49.87 -5.69 -37.52
N VAL A 600 -50.17 -5.12 -36.35
CA VAL A 600 -50.73 -3.77 -36.25
C VAL A 600 -49.65 -2.89 -35.63
N VAL A 601 -49.05 -2.05 -36.46
CA VAL A 601 -48.29 -0.88 -36.05
C VAL A 601 -49.24 0.01 -35.25
N GLN A 602 -49.29 -0.18 -33.94
CA GLN A 602 -49.70 0.88 -33.03
C GLN A 602 -48.48 1.77 -32.85
N GLU A 603 -48.60 3.02 -33.31
CA GLU A 603 -47.75 4.10 -32.84
C GLU A 603 -47.90 4.18 -31.32
N GLU A 604 -46.99 3.53 -30.59
CA GLU A 604 -46.76 3.82 -29.19
C GLU A 604 -46.31 5.28 -29.12
N LYS A 605 -47.23 6.17 -28.72
CA LYS A 605 -46.84 7.40 -28.04
C LYS A 605 -46.07 6.99 -26.79
N CYS A 606 -44.74 6.96 -26.89
CA CYS A 606 -43.90 6.91 -25.71
C CYS A 606 -44.08 8.23 -24.94
N ASP A 607 -44.97 8.24 -23.95
CA ASP A 607 -44.91 9.19 -22.85
C ASP A 607 -43.62 8.89 -22.07
N HIS A 608 -42.51 9.49 -22.49
CA HIS A 608 -41.28 9.51 -21.72
C HIS A 608 -41.45 10.48 -20.55
N ALA A 609 -42.00 10.01 -19.43
CA ALA A 609 -42.04 10.80 -18.20
C ALA A 609 -40.60 11.01 -17.69
N PHE A 610 -40.11 12.25 -17.77
CA PHE A 610 -38.85 12.66 -17.16
C PHE A 610 -39.05 12.85 -15.65
N SER A 611 -38.11 12.39 -14.82
CA SER A 611 -38.15 12.68 -13.38
C SER A 611 -37.35 13.93 -13.05
N VAL A 612 -37.88 14.78 -12.16
CA VAL A 612 -37.22 16.02 -11.74
C VAL A 612 -36.16 15.70 -10.67
N HIS A 613 -35.01 16.37 -10.75
CA HIS A 613 -33.91 16.20 -9.82
C HIS A 613 -34.35 16.50 -8.36
N PRO A 614 -34.02 15.65 -7.37
CA PRO A 614 -34.42 15.87 -5.96
C PRO A 614 -33.98 17.22 -5.39
N LEU A 615 -32.81 17.72 -5.82
CA LEU A 615 -32.28 19.05 -5.48
C LEU A 615 -32.60 20.16 -6.51
N HIS A 616 -33.64 20.02 -7.35
CA HIS A 616 -34.01 21.02 -8.38
C HIS A 616 -34.14 22.44 -7.82
N ALA A 617 -34.71 22.60 -6.62
CA ALA A 617 -34.81 23.89 -5.95
C ALA A 617 -33.45 24.54 -5.67
N CYS A 618 -32.44 23.75 -5.26
CA CYS A 618 -31.07 24.25 -5.07
C CYS A 618 -30.43 24.64 -6.41
N TRP A 619 -30.61 23.81 -7.43
CA TRP A 619 -30.13 24.10 -8.78
C TRP A 619 -30.75 25.38 -9.34
N ARG A 620 -32.06 25.58 -9.17
CA ARG A 620 -32.73 26.83 -9.54
C ARG A 620 -32.14 28.04 -8.84
N ILE A 621 -31.86 27.97 -7.53
CA ILE A 621 -31.22 29.06 -6.77
C ILE A 621 -29.85 29.39 -7.34
N LEU A 622 -29.03 28.38 -7.64
CA LEU A 622 -27.72 28.56 -8.26
C LEU A 622 -27.83 29.23 -9.64
N LEU A 623 -28.74 28.75 -10.49
CA LEU A 623 -28.95 29.29 -11.83
C LEU A 623 -29.43 30.74 -11.79
N LEU A 624 -30.38 31.08 -10.90
CA LEU A 624 -30.82 32.47 -10.69
C LEU A 624 -29.66 33.39 -10.28
N LYS A 625 -28.74 32.90 -9.43
CA LYS A 625 -27.57 33.66 -9.01
C LYS A 625 -26.56 33.86 -10.13
N LEU A 626 -26.31 32.82 -10.95
CA LEU A 626 -25.46 32.92 -12.13
C LEU A 626 -26.02 33.92 -13.14
N VAL A 627 -27.34 33.94 -13.35
CA VAL A 627 -28.02 34.95 -14.19
C VAL A 627 -27.86 36.35 -13.61
N GLY A 628 -28.06 36.52 -12.31
CA GLY A 628 -27.86 37.80 -11.62
C GLY A 628 -26.43 38.35 -11.72
N LEU A 629 -25.43 37.47 -11.79
CA LEU A 629 -24.01 37.81 -11.98
C LEU A 629 -23.59 37.86 -13.46
N SER A 630 -24.52 37.68 -14.41
CA SER A 630 -24.26 37.62 -15.86
C SER A 630 -23.24 36.54 -16.28
N GLN A 631 -23.14 35.43 -15.54
CA GLN A 631 -22.24 34.30 -15.80
C GLN A 631 -22.90 33.21 -16.66
N PHE A 632 -23.36 33.59 -17.86
CA PHE A 632 -24.16 32.71 -18.74
C PHE A 632 -23.43 31.47 -19.25
N SER A 633 -22.12 31.57 -19.50
CA SER A 633 -21.28 30.43 -19.93
C SER A 633 -21.24 29.33 -18.86
N GLU A 634 -21.09 29.71 -17.59
CA GLU A 634 -21.08 28.74 -16.49
C GLU A 634 -22.46 28.13 -16.26
N MET A 635 -23.55 28.89 -16.45
CA MET A 635 -24.91 28.36 -16.44
C MET A 635 -25.10 27.25 -17.49
N VAL A 636 -24.74 27.51 -18.75
CA VAL A 636 -24.84 26.55 -19.85
C VAL A 636 -24.03 25.29 -19.54
N LYS A 637 -22.81 25.47 -19.02
CA LYS A 637 -21.90 24.38 -18.64
C LYS A 637 -22.44 23.53 -17.49
N CYS A 638 -23.06 24.14 -16.48
CA CYS A 638 -23.69 23.42 -15.37
C CYS A 638 -24.80 22.49 -15.87
N ILE A 639 -25.67 22.99 -16.77
CA ILE A 639 -26.81 22.23 -17.27
C ILE A 639 -26.35 21.16 -18.27
N ASP A 640 -25.38 21.45 -19.14
CA ASP A 640 -24.84 20.42 -20.04
C ASP A 640 -24.19 19.27 -19.26
N GLN A 641 -23.50 19.56 -18.15
CA GLN A 641 -22.91 18.53 -17.29
C GLN A 641 -23.93 17.60 -16.63
N SER A 642 -25.18 18.04 -16.41
CA SER A 642 -26.21 17.19 -15.82
C SER A 642 -26.87 16.23 -16.82
N LEU A 643 -26.63 16.39 -18.12
CA LEU A 643 -27.19 15.54 -19.19
C LEU A 643 -26.61 14.11 -19.26
N VAL A 644 -25.78 13.71 -18.30
CA VAL A 644 -25.20 12.35 -18.23
C VAL A 644 -26.29 11.29 -18.04
N ASN A 645 -27.37 11.61 -17.31
CA ASN A 645 -28.54 10.73 -17.17
C ASN A 645 -29.73 11.29 -17.97
N PRO A 646 -30.08 10.70 -19.13
CA PRO A 646 -31.08 11.27 -20.04
C PRO A 646 -32.52 11.24 -19.50
N LYS A 647 -32.77 10.56 -18.37
CA LYS A 647 -34.11 10.42 -17.76
C LYS A 647 -34.41 11.44 -16.67
N VAL A 648 -33.40 12.18 -16.19
CA VAL A 648 -33.53 13.13 -15.07
C VAL A 648 -33.35 14.55 -15.55
N THR A 649 -34.28 15.44 -15.20
CA THR A 649 -34.23 16.87 -15.52
C THR A 649 -33.82 17.70 -14.32
N LEU A 650 -32.96 18.70 -14.55
CA LEU A 650 -32.44 19.56 -13.49
C LEU A 650 -33.52 20.48 -12.89
N LEU A 651 -34.46 20.93 -13.72
CA LEU A 651 -35.52 21.88 -13.39
C LEU A 651 -36.86 21.33 -13.87
N ASP A 652 -37.94 21.67 -13.18
CA ASP A 652 -39.30 21.45 -13.67
C ASP A 652 -39.65 22.41 -14.84
N GLU A 653 -40.76 22.15 -15.53
CA GLU A 653 -41.16 22.95 -16.72
C GLU A 653 -41.52 24.39 -16.35
N ASP A 654 -42.16 24.62 -15.20
CA ASP A 654 -42.60 25.96 -14.77
C ASP A 654 -41.42 26.83 -14.31
N GLU A 655 -40.45 26.22 -13.63
CA GLU A 655 -39.17 26.80 -13.24
C GLU A 655 -38.34 27.15 -14.47
N ALA A 656 -38.24 26.22 -15.42
CA ALA A 656 -37.59 26.45 -16.71
C ALA A 656 -38.27 27.60 -17.47
N ARG A 657 -39.60 27.62 -17.52
CA ARG A 657 -40.37 28.70 -18.15
C ARG A 657 -40.08 30.05 -17.48
N SER A 658 -40.12 30.11 -16.15
CA SER A 658 -39.86 31.35 -15.40
C SER A 658 -38.46 31.91 -15.64
N LEU A 659 -37.44 31.05 -15.67
CA LEU A 659 -36.06 31.41 -15.98
C LEU A 659 -35.88 31.82 -17.44
N SER A 660 -36.56 31.13 -18.37
CA SER A 660 -36.51 31.47 -19.79
C SER A 660 -37.05 32.88 -20.05
N LEU A 661 -38.15 33.27 -19.41
CA LEU A 661 -38.73 34.61 -19.53
C LEU A 661 -37.79 35.70 -18.98
N LEU A 662 -37.11 35.42 -17.85
CA LEU A 662 -36.09 36.30 -17.30
C LEU A 662 -34.93 36.47 -18.30
N LEU A 663 -34.41 35.37 -18.84
CA LEU A 663 -33.30 35.38 -19.81
C LEU A 663 -33.68 36.08 -21.11
N ILE A 664 -34.90 35.89 -21.63
CA ILE A 664 -35.39 36.56 -22.84
C ILE A 664 -35.32 38.09 -22.69
N SER A 665 -35.59 38.61 -21.49
CA SER A 665 -35.51 40.05 -21.22
C SER A 665 -34.08 40.61 -21.24
N ILE A 666 -33.08 39.74 -21.08
CA ILE A 666 -31.65 40.08 -21.07
C ILE A 666 -31.05 39.80 -22.46
N ASP A 667 -31.08 38.55 -22.91
CA ASP A 667 -30.57 38.08 -24.20
C ASP A 667 -31.35 36.84 -24.67
N CYS A 668 -32.07 37.00 -25.80
CA CYS A 668 -32.88 35.93 -26.39
C CYS A 668 -32.06 34.73 -26.92
N PHE A 669 -30.78 34.91 -27.29
CA PHE A 669 -29.92 33.81 -27.73
C PHE A 669 -29.43 32.98 -26.54
N VAL A 670 -29.12 33.62 -25.41
CA VAL A 670 -28.79 32.91 -24.16
C VAL A 670 -30.01 32.13 -23.64
N ALA A 671 -31.21 32.73 -23.70
CA ALA A 671 -32.44 32.03 -23.36
C ALA A 671 -32.66 30.80 -24.23
N LEU A 672 -32.41 30.92 -25.55
CA LEU A 672 -32.51 29.79 -26.48
C LEU A 672 -31.52 28.68 -26.13
N LYS A 673 -30.24 29.00 -25.85
CA LYS A 673 -29.25 27.99 -25.42
C LYS A 673 -29.68 27.26 -24.14
N PHE A 674 -30.17 27.99 -23.15
CA PHE A 674 -30.66 27.44 -21.89
C PHE A 674 -31.81 26.46 -22.12
N VAL A 675 -32.80 26.87 -22.91
CA VAL A 675 -34.00 26.08 -23.17
C VAL A 675 -33.70 24.83 -24.00
N LEU A 676 -32.76 24.90 -24.96
CA LEU A 676 -32.32 23.76 -25.78
C LEU A 676 -31.61 22.65 -24.99
N LEU A 677 -31.08 22.96 -23.80
CA LEU A 677 -30.47 21.97 -22.91
C LEU A 677 -31.48 21.21 -22.05
N LEU A 678 -32.74 21.63 -22.03
CA LEU A 678 -33.83 21.00 -21.27
C LEU A 678 -34.76 20.24 -22.23
N PRO A 679 -35.50 19.20 -21.80
CA PRO A 679 -36.32 18.39 -22.70
C PRO A 679 -37.69 18.99 -23.06
N TYR A 680 -37.94 20.27 -22.76
CA TYR A 680 -39.25 20.90 -22.91
C TYR A 680 -39.46 21.51 -24.31
N GLN A 681 -40.05 20.73 -25.23
CA GLN A 681 -40.26 21.14 -26.63
C GLN A 681 -41.09 22.41 -26.79
N THR A 682 -42.10 22.60 -25.94
CA THR A 682 -42.96 23.80 -25.93
C THR A 682 -42.13 25.07 -25.79
N LEU A 683 -41.22 25.08 -24.81
CA LEU A 683 -40.32 26.19 -24.55
C LEU A 683 -39.34 26.41 -25.70
N TRP A 684 -38.87 25.34 -26.35
CA TRP A 684 -37.96 25.44 -27.51
C TRP A 684 -38.56 26.32 -28.61
N PHE A 685 -39.79 26.03 -29.01
CA PHE A 685 -40.47 26.72 -30.09
C PHE A 685 -40.93 28.14 -29.71
N GLU A 686 -41.30 28.36 -28.45
CA GLU A 686 -41.60 29.71 -27.92
C GLU A 686 -40.37 30.63 -27.98
N CYS A 687 -39.22 30.15 -27.50
CA CYS A 687 -37.96 30.91 -27.57
C CYS A 687 -37.51 31.14 -29.03
N LEU A 688 -37.63 30.13 -29.90
CA LEU A 688 -37.28 30.26 -31.31
C LEU A 688 -38.13 31.31 -32.04
N ALA A 689 -39.44 31.38 -31.74
CA ALA A 689 -40.32 32.38 -32.34
C ALA A 689 -39.90 33.82 -31.95
N ILE A 690 -39.46 34.01 -30.71
CA ILE A 690 -38.96 35.30 -30.21
C ILE A 690 -37.63 35.66 -30.90
N VAL A 691 -36.72 34.70 -31.04
CA VAL A 691 -35.45 34.90 -31.76
C VAL A 691 -35.68 35.24 -33.23
N ASP A 692 -36.63 34.58 -33.91
CA ASP A 692 -36.97 34.89 -35.30
C ASP A 692 -37.51 36.32 -35.45
N ALA A 693 -38.42 36.74 -34.55
CA ALA A 693 -38.94 38.10 -34.53
C ALA A 693 -37.84 39.14 -34.33
N LYS A 694 -36.87 38.88 -33.43
CA LYS A 694 -35.72 39.76 -33.19
C LYS A 694 -34.77 39.85 -34.39
N LEU A 695 -34.53 38.73 -35.08
CA LEU A 695 -33.73 38.71 -36.32
C LEU A 695 -34.40 39.51 -37.44
N LYS A 696 -35.74 39.48 -37.53
CA LYS A 696 -36.53 40.23 -38.52
C LYS A 696 -36.44 41.74 -38.34
N GLU A 697 -36.32 42.23 -37.10
CA GLU A 697 -36.24 43.66 -36.76
C GLU A 697 -34.88 44.30 -37.09
N GLY A 698 -33.94 43.56 -37.69
CA GLY A 698 -32.66 44.10 -38.16
C GLY A 698 -31.59 44.22 -37.06
N GLY A 699 -31.77 43.57 -35.92
CA GLY A 699 -30.83 43.51 -34.79
C GLY A 699 -29.56 42.70 -35.10
N SER A 700 -28.76 43.12 -36.09
CA SER A 700 -27.50 42.48 -36.45
C SER A 700 -26.30 42.94 -35.60
N ARG A 701 -26.49 43.85 -34.64
CA ARG A 701 -25.42 44.38 -33.80
C ARG A 701 -25.18 43.60 -32.51
N GLU A 702 -26.11 42.73 -32.11
CA GLU A 702 -26.04 41.92 -30.87
C GLU A 702 -25.88 40.42 -31.12
N ALA A 703 -26.05 39.94 -32.36
CA ALA A 703 -25.72 38.56 -32.72
C ALA A 703 -24.20 38.38 -32.65
N SER A 704 -23.70 37.83 -31.54
CA SER A 704 -22.29 37.54 -31.32
C SER A 704 -21.74 36.71 -32.48
N SER A 705 -20.93 37.34 -33.32
CA SER A 705 -20.30 36.70 -34.45
C SER A 705 -19.32 35.63 -33.95
N GLY A 706 -19.76 34.36 -33.92
CA GLY A 706 -18.90 33.23 -33.54
C GLY A 706 -19.49 32.18 -32.61
N ASP A 707 -20.81 32.10 -32.44
CA ASP A 707 -21.44 31.17 -31.50
C ASP A 707 -21.62 29.73 -32.03
N SER A 708 -20.56 28.90 -31.96
CA SER A 708 -20.61 27.50 -32.42
C SER A 708 -21.43 26.60 -31.50
N GLU A 709 -21.60 27.01 -30.24
CA GLU A 709 -22.35 26.27 -29.23
C GLU A 709 -23.84 26.25 -29.58
N LEU A 710 -24.39 27.36 -30.06
CA LEU A 710 -25.79 27.43 -30.46
C LEU A 710 -26.10 26.45 -31.60
N LEU A 711 -25.21 26.35 -32.59
CA LEU A 711 -25.37 25.40 -33.69
C LEU A 711 -25.32 23.95 -33.20
N ALA A 712 -24.41 23.65 -32.28
CA ALA A 712 -24.31 22.33 -31.67
C ALA A 712 -25.57 21.97 -30.86
N LEU A 713 -26.11 22.91 -30.08
CA LEU A 713 -27.31 22.70 -29.25
C LEU A 713 -28.57 22.46 -30.11
N ILE A 714 -28.76 23.22 -31.18
CA ILE A 714 -29.90 23.03 -32.09
C ILE A 714 -29.83 21.65 -32.77
N LEU A 715 -28.63 21.23 -33.17
CA LEU A 715 -28.43 19.90 -33.76
C LEU A 715 -28.61 18.79 -32.71
N SER A 716 -28.15 18.98 -31.47
CA SER A 716 -28.25 17.96 -30.41
C SER A 716 -29.68 17.78 -29.90
N ALA A 717 -30.50 18.84 -29.96
CA ALA A 717 -31.94 18.83 -29.70
C ALA A 717 -32.73 18.15 -30.83
N GLY A 718 -32.17 18.06 -32.05
CA GLY A 718 -32.80 17.37 -33.19
C GLY A 718 -33.96 18.14 -33.83
N ILE A 719 -34.04 19.45 -33.63
CA ILE A 719 -35.16 20.29 -34.09
C ILE A 719 -34.90 20.96 -35.45
N MET A 720 -33.70 20.80 -36.01
CA MET A 720 -33.28 21.51 -37.22
C MET A 720 -34.21 21.27 -38.41
N SER A 721 -34.62 20.02 -38.65
CA SER A 721 -35.54 19.68 -39.74
C SER A 721 -36.92 20.34 -39.60
N ALA A 722 -37.44 20.44 -38.38
CA ALA A 722 -38.68 21.15 -38.07
C ALA A 722 -38.55 22.67 -38.31
N VAL A 723 -37.46 23.26 -37.85
CA VAL A 723 -37.16 24.70 -38.01
C VAL A 723 -37.01 25.10 -39.49
N VAL A 724 -36.36 24.26 -40.29
CA VAL A 724 -36.13 24.52 -41.73
C VAL A 724 -37.41 24.40 -42.55
N SER A 725 -38.28 23.46 -42.18
CA SER A 725 -39.50 23.18 -42.93
C SER A 725 -40.61 24.20 -42.67
N ASP A 726 -40.60 24.84 -41.50
CA ASP A 726 -41.60 25.83 -41.12
C ASP A 726 -41.21 27.25 -41.58
N ALA A 727 -42.12 27.89 -42.31
CA ALA A 727 -41.94 29.25 -42.81
C ALA A 727 -41.83 30.31 -41.70
N GLN A 728 -42.33 30.01 -40.48
CA GLN A 728 -42.28 30.91 -39.33
C GLN A 728 -40.85 31.16 -38.83
N TYR A 729 -39.91 30.23 -39.08
CA TYR A 729 -38.51 30.33 -38.62
C TYR A 729 -37.52 30.63 -39.76
N ARG A 730 -37.98 31.33 -40.80
CA ARG A 730 -37.15 31.62 -41.98
C ARG A 730 -35.89 32.42 -41.65
N ASN A 731 -35.98 33.39 -40.72
CA ASN A 731 -34.83 34.23 -40.37
C ASN A 731 -33.84 33.42 -39.53
N VAL A 732 -34.33 32.59 -38.61
CA VAL A 732 -33.51 31.62 -37.86
C VAL A 732 -32.79 30.67 -38.81
N THR A 733 -33.50 30.08 -39.78
CA THR A 733 -32.91 29.19 -40.79
C THR A 733 -31.81 29.89 -41.59
N SER A 734 -32.06 31.13 -42.04
CA SER A 734 -31.05 31.94 -42.72
C SER A 734 -29.84 32.25 -41.83
N TYR A 735 -30.06 32.50 -40.54
CA TYR A 735 -29.01 32.77 -39.56
C TYR A 735 -28.14 31.52 -39.30
N LEU A 736 -28.75 30.34 -39.16
CA LEU A 736 -28.01 29.08 -39.01
C LEU A 736 -27.17 28.75 -40.25
N CYS A 737 -27.69 29.03 -41.45
CA CYS A 737 -26.92 28.88 -42.68
C CYS A 737 -25.75 29.87 -42.75
N TYR A 738 -25.95 31.11 -42.28
CA TYR A 738 -24.88 32.09 -42.14
C TYR A 738 -23.81 31.62 -41.15
N LEU A 739 -24.19 31.10 -39.98
CA LEU A 739 -23.26 30.56 -38.98
C LEU A 739 -22.46 29.38 -39.54
N ALA A 740 -23.12 28.41 -40.17
CA ALA A 740 -22.46 27.28 -40.82
C ALA A 740 -21.45 27.75 -41.88
N GLY A 741 -21.80 28.75 -42.69
CA GLY A 741 -20.89 29.37 -43.65
C GLY A 741 -19.73 30.14 -43.01
N TYR A 742 -19.97 30.84 -41.90
CA TYR A 742 -18.95 31.56 -41.13
C TYR A 742 -17.91 30.59 -40.54
N PHE A 743 -18.35 29.52 -39.89
CA PHE A 743 -17.45 28.48 -39.37
C PHE A 743 -16.75 27.70 -40.46
N LEU A 744 -17.41 27.45 -41.59
CA LEU A 744 -16.78 26.84 -42.75
C LEU A 744 -15.59 27.66 -43.25
N ARG A 745 -15.78 28.99 -43.36
CA ARG A 745 -14.71 29.90 -43.74
C ARG A 745 -13.57 29.90 -42.73
N GLY A 746 -13.89 29.98 -41.43
CA GLY A 746 -12.88 29.92 -40.36
C GLY A 746 -12.08 28.62 -40.38
N TYR A 747 -12.76 27.47 -40.55
CA TYR A 747 -12.12 26.16 -40.70
C TYR A 747 -11.15 26.12 -41.88
N LEU A 748 -11.54 26.66 -43.04
CA LEU A 748 -10.67 26.69 -44.23
C LEU A 748 -9.46 27.62 -44.02
N GLU A 749 -9.65 28.76 -43.37
CA GLU A 749 -8.56 29.69 -43.01
C GLU A 749 -7.59 29.05 -42.00
N ASP A 750 -8.10 28.32 -41.00
CA ASP A 750 -7.30 27.62 -39.98
C ASP A 750 -6.54 26.41 -40.56
N GLN A 751 -7.15 25.62 -41.44
CA GLN A 751 -6.47 24.54 -42.17
C GLN A 751 -5.30 25.08 -43.01
N LEU A 752 -5.50 26.22 -43.69
CA LEU A 752 -4.44 26.88 -44.44
C LEU A 752 -3.30 27.38 -43.53
N ASN A 753 -3.61 27.80 -42.30
CA ASN A 753 -2.61 28.23 -41.34
C ASN A 753 -1.83 27.05 -40.73
N ILE A 754 -2.49 25.93 -40.43
CA ILE A 754 -1.85 24.68 -39.96
C ILE A 754 -0.90 24.12 -41.03
N LEU A 755 -1.27 24.18 -42.31
CA LEU A 755 -0.41 23.78 -43.43
C LEU A 755 0.82 24.69 -43.60
N LYS A 756 0.72 25.96 -43.21
CA LYS A 756 1.83 26.95 -43.34
C LYS A 756 2.77 26.96 -42.15
N HIS A 757 2.30 26.62 -40.95
CA HIS A 757 3.09 26.63 -39.72
C HIS A 757 3.07 25.23 -39.08
N ALA A 758 4.19 24.51 -39.12
CA ALA A 758 4.35 23.13 -38.63
C ALA A 758 4.25 22.95 -37.10
N GLY A 759 3.59 23.88 -36.40
CA GLY A 759 3.33 23.85 -34.97
C GLY A 759 2.01 24.55 -34.66
N GLY A 760 0.89 23.93 -35.02
CA GLY A 760 -0.44 24.45 -34.72
C GLY A 760 -0.80 24.25 -33.24
N ASN A 761 -1.35 25.31 -32.62
CA ASN A 761 -1.91 25.27 -31.27
C ASN A 761 -2.97 24.16 -31.14
N GLY A 762 -2.94 23.37 -30.06
CA GLY A 762 -3.83 22.21 -29.86
C GLY A 762 -5.32 22.56 -29.96
N GLU A 763 -5.71 23.73 -29.45
CA GLU A 763 -7.08 24.25 -29.48
C GLU A 763 -7.62 24.48 -30.91
N ILE A 764 -6.76 24.92 -31.84
CA ILE A 764 -7.19 25.19 -33.23
C ILE A 764 -7.48 23.86 -33.94
N LYS A 765 -6.66 22.83 -33.68
CA LYS A 765 -6.88 21.49 -34.23
C LYS A 765 -8.17 20.87 -33.70
N GLU A 766 -8.43 20.98 -32.40
CA GLU A 766 -9.63 20.47 -31.76
C GLU A 766 -10.90 21.15 -32.29
N ARG A 767 -10.92 22.49 -32.35
CA ARG A 767 -12.03 23.26 -32.92
C ARG A 767 -12.30 22.90 -34.38
N CYS A 768 -11.25 22.75 -35.19
CA CYS A 768 -11.34 22.32 -36.58
C CYS A 768 -11.91 20.91 -36.71
N TYR A 769 -11.51 20.00 -35.83
CA TYR A 769 -12.02 18.63 -35.81
C TYR A 769 -13.50 18.59 -35.43
N ILE A 770 -13.89 19.23 -34.32
CA ILE A 770 -15.30 19.27 -33.85
C ILE A 770 -16.21 19.79 -34.96
N PHE A 771 -15.83 20.87 -35.64
CA PHE A 771 -16.62 21.41 -36.73
C PHE A 771 -16.68 20.47 -37.94
N SER A 772 -15.53 20.02 -38.46
CA SER A 772 -15.47 19.26 -39.72
C SER A 772 -15.94 17.80 -39.61
N ARG A 773 -15.85 17.19 -38.42
CA ARG A 773 -16.21 15.80 -38.18
C ARG A 773 -17.56 15.61 -37.48
N ILE A 774 -17.97 16.56 -36.65
CA ILE A 774 -19.20 16.42 -35.86
C ILE A 774 -20.26 17.41 -36.35
N ILE A 775 -20.04 18.72 -36.19
CA ILE A 775 -21.10 19.72 -36.41
C ILE A 775 -21.52 19.80 -37.88
N PHE A 776 -20.57 19.96 -38.80
CA PHE A 776 -20.85 20.19 -40.21
C PHE A 776 -21.52 18.97 -40.88
N PRO A 777 -21.06 17.71 -40.68
CA PRO A 777 -21.76 16.54 -41.20
C PRO A 777 -23.20 16.40 -40.68
N HIS A 778 -23.44 16.66 -39.39
CA HIS A 778 -24.81 16.66 -38.83
C HIS A 778 -25.69 17.73 -39.45
N PHE A 779 -25.16 18.95 -39.61
CA PHE A 779 -25.88 20.05 -40.22
C PHE A 779 -26.32 19.72 -41.65
N ILE A 780 -25.42 19.13 -42.45
CA ILE A 780 -25.73 18.67 -43.81
C ILE A 780 -26.77 17.54 -43.78
N ALA A 781 -26.65 16.57 -42.88
CA ALA A 781 -27.63 15.49 -42.74
C ALA A 781 -29.04 16.00 -42.41
N GLU A 782 -29.15 16.97 -41.48
CA GLU A 782 -30.44 17.58 -41.13
C GLU A 782 -31.04 18.41 -42.28
N LEU A 783 -30.23 19.14 -43.06
CA LEU A 783 -30.71 19.84 -44.26
C LEU A 783 -31.23 18.87 -45.32
N VAL A 784 -30.60 17.70 -45.47
CA VAL A 784 -31.04 16.65 -46.39
C VAL A 784 -32.36 16.04 -45.93
N LYS A 785 -32.52 15.76 -44.63
CA LYS A 785 -33.79 15.29 -44.06
C LYS A 785 -34.91 16.32 -44.18
N ALA A 786 -34.57 17.61 -44.23
CA ALA A 786 -35.51 18.71 -44.44
C ALA A 786 -35.77 19.03 -45.93
N ASN A 787 -35.40 18.14 -46.85
CA ASN A 787 -35.56 18.29 -48.31
C ASN A 787 -34.83 19.52 -48.91
N GLN A 788 -33.80 20.06 -48.25
CA GLN A 788 -32.98 21.19 -48.73
C GLN A 788 -31.71 20.71 -49.45
N TYR A 789 -31.85 19.78 -50.39
CA TYR A 789 -30.72 19.12 -51.08
C TYR A 789 -29.79 20.09 -51.80
N LEU A 790 -30.35 21.11 -52.47
CA LEU A 790 -29.56 22.09 -53.23
C LEU A 790 -28.66 22.93 -52.30
N LEU A 791 -29.19 23.36 -51.16
CA LEU A 791 -28.44 24.14 -50.17
C LEU A 791 -27.34 23.30 -49.54
N ALA A 792 -27.65 22.06 -49.16
CA ALA A 792 -26.69 21.12 -48.61
C ALA A 792 -25.56 20.82 -49.61
N GLY A 793 -25.91 20.55 -50.87
CA GLY A 793 -24.95 20.28 -51.95
C GLY A 793 -24.04 21.48 -52.27
N VAL A 794 -24.55 22.71 -52.24
CA VAL A 794 -23.74 23.92 -52.41
C VAL A 794 -22.75 24.10 -51.24
N LEU A 795 -23.19 23.91 -50.00
CA LEU A 795 -22.32 23.99 -48.82
C LEU A 795 -21.21 22.94 -48.84
N VAL A 796 -21.55 21.69 -49.21
CA VAL A 796 -20.57 20.60 -49.36
C VAL A 796 -19.58 20.90 -50.48
N SER A 797 -20.06 21.40 -51.63
CA SER A 797 -19.18 21.77 -52.75
C SER A 797 -18.16 22.84 -52.35
N LYS A 798 -18.56 23.79 -51.50
CA LYS A 798 -17.66 24.79 -50.90
C LYS A 798 -16.70 24.19 -49.88
N PHE A 799 -17.15 23.26 -49.04
CA PHE A 799 -16.31 22.53 -48.10
C PHE A 799 -15.22 21.71 -48.80
N MET A 800 -15.56 21.07 -49.92
CA MET A 800 -14.63 20.29 -50.73
C MET A 800 -13.72 21.14 -51.63
N LEU A 801 -13.78 22.48 -51.55
CA LEU A 801 -13.04 23.41 -52.40
C LEU A 801 -13.26 23.17 -53.91
N ALA A 802 -14.45 22.72 -54.31
CA ALA A 802 -14.79 22.54 -55.72
C ALA A 802 -14.76 23.88 -56.44
N HIS A 803 -14.13 23.93 -57.63
CA HIS A 803 -14.04 25.15 -58.43
C HIS A 803 -15.44 25.69 -58.73
N SER A 804 -15.64 27.02 -58.64
CA SER A 804 -16.97 27.65 -58.74
C SER A 804 -17.70 27.36 -60.06
N SER A 805 -16.96 27.10 -61.14
CA SER A 805 -17.52 26.68 -62.44
C SER A 805 -18.08 25.25 -62.47
N LEU A 806 -17.79 24.44 -61.44
CA LEU A 806 -18.29 23.07 -61.28
C LEU A 806 -19.51 22.99 -60.36
N SER A 807 -20.03 24.11 -59.85
CA SER A 807 -21.22 24.16 -58.96
C SER A 807 -22.55 23.96 -59.71
N LEU A 808 -22.58 23.03 -60.67
CA LEU A 808 -23.80 22.60 -61.40
C LEU A 808 -24.61 21.63 -60.52
N ILE A 809 -25.93 21.56 -60.72
CA ILE A 809 -26.86 20.74 -59.91
C ILE A 809 -26.37 19.26 -59.81
N ASN A 810 -25.95 18.69 -60.94
CA ASN A 810 -25.45 17.30 -61.00
C ASN A 810 -24.15 17.07 -60.20
N VAL A 811 -23.32 18.12 -60.04
CA VAL A 811 -22.08 18.04 -59.26
C VAL A 811 -22.37 18.24 -57.77
N ALA A 812 -23.34 19.08 -57.42
CA ALA A 812 -23.76 19.28 -56.03
C ALA A 812 -24.32 17.99 -55.42
N GLU A 813 -25.13 17.24 -56.17
CA GLU A 813 -25.66 15.94 -55.76
C GLU A 813 -24.54 14.88 -55.59
N ALA A 814 -23.69 14.71 -56.61
CA ALA A 814 -22.59 13.75 -56.56
C ALA A 814 -21.60 14.07 -55.43
N SER A 815 -21.34 15.36 -55.18
CA SER A 815 -20.49 15.83 -54.08
C SER A 815 -21.12 15.56 -52.72
N LEU A 816 -22.43 15.80 -52.58
CA LEU A 816 -23.18 15.52 -51.37
C LEU A 816 -23.20 14.03 -51.02
N ARG A 817 -23.50 13.15 -51.99
CA ARG A 817 -23.46 11.69 -51.79
C ARG A 817 -22.05 11.22 -51.44
N LYS A 818 -21.02 11.69 -52.15
CA LYS A 818 -19.63 11.32 -51.87
C LYS A 818 -19.16 11.80 -50.50
N PHE A 819 -19.59 12.99 -50.09
CA PHE A 819 -19.27 13.54 -48.77
C PHE A 819 -19.90 12.72 -47.65
N LEU A 820 -21.19 12.39 -47.73
CA LEU A 820 -21.89 11.62 -46.70
C LEU A 820 -21.30 10.21 -46.55
N VAL A 821 -21.01 9.51 -47.66
CA VAL A 821 -20.34 8.20 -47.63
C VAL A 821 -18.94 8.31 -47.02
N GLY A 822 -18.15 9.31 -47.45
CA GLY A 822 -16.80 9.50 -46.93
C GLY A 822 -16.76 9.85 -45.44
N GLN A 823 -17.74 10.59 -44.91
CA GLN A 823 -17.84 10.85 -43.46
C GLN A 823 -18.19 9.58 -42.69
N LEU A 824 -19.10 8.74 -43.22
CA LEU A 824 -19.49 7.46 -42.60
C LEU A 824 -18.30 6.49 -42.47
N GLU A 825 -17.48 6.37 -43.52
CA GLU A 825 -16.27 5.50 -43.53
C GLU A 825 -15.18 5.98 -42.57
N SER A 826 -15.11 7.29 -42.30
CA SER A 826 -14.05 7.90 -41.48
C SER A 826 -14.36 8.03 -39.98
N ASN A 827 -15.51 7.55 -39.52
CA ASN A 827 -16.06 7.83 -38.19
C ASN A 827 -15.45 6.96 -37.05
N GLN A 828 -14.23 6.43 -37.22
CA GLN A 828 -13.61 5.44 -36.32
C GLN A 828 -12.57 6.01 -35.33
N GLU A 829 -12.26 7.31 -35.34
CA GLU A 829 -11.29 7.89 -34.40
C GLU A 829 -11.94 8.39 -33.10
N VAL A 830 -11.43 7.89 -31.96
CA VAL A 830 -11.88 8.26 -30.62
C VAL A 830 -11.30 9.63 -30.22
N LEU A 831 -12.16 10.64 -30.09
CA LEU A 831 -11.80 11.90 -29.46
C LEU A 831 -11.60 11.73 -27.94
N ARG A 832 -10.45 12.18 -27.43
CA ARG A 832 -10.26 12.52 -26.03
C ARG A 832 -10.18 14.05 -25.91
N PHE A 833 -11.10 14.65 -25.18
CA PHE A 833 -11.06 16.08 -24.85
C PHE A 833 -10.04 16.28 -23.72
N GLU A 834 -8.92 16.96 -23.96
CA GLU A 834 -7.95 17.33 -22.91
C GLU A 834 -7.92 18.84 -22.63
N GLU A 835 -7.76 19.14 -21.35
CA GLU A 835 -7.47 20.41 -20.64
C GLU A 835 -8.36 21.66 -20.86
N ASN A 836 -8.95 21.91 -22.05
CA ASN A 836 -9.87 23.04 -22.27
C ASN A 836 -11.26 22.57 -22.74
N LYS A 837 -12.00 21.95 -21.81
CA LYS A 837 -13.35 21.42 -22.07
C LYS A 837 -14.28 22.52 -22.64
N PRO A 838 -14.89 22.35 -23.83
CA PRO A 838 -15.92 23.27 -24.30
C PRO A 838 -17.08 23.34 -23.29
N SER A 839 -17.83 24.44 -23.28
CA SER A 839 -18.96 24.64 -22.35
C SER A 839 -20.06 23.57 -22.49
N VAL A 840 -20.16 22.92 -23.66
CA VAL A 840 -21.23 21.99 -24.01
C VAL A 840 -20.71 20.59 -24.43
N VAL A 841 -19.81 20.00 -23.63
CA VAL A 841 -19.15 18.71 -23.94
C VAL A 841 -20.15 17.57 -24.17
N ASN A 842 -21.18 17.44 -23.32
CA ASN A 842 -22.11 16.32 -23.36
C ASN A 842 -23.06 16.41 -24.56
N SER A 843 -23.40 17.62 -25.00
CA SER A 843 -24.14 17.76 -26.27
C SER A 843 -23.27 17.38 -27.48
N TYR A 844 -21.96 17.65 -27.46
CA TYR A 844 -21.05 17.19 -28.51
C TYR A 844 -20.89 15.67 -28.53
N THR A 845 -20.82 15.01 -27.37
CA THR A 845 -20.78 13.53 -27.30
C THR A 845 -22.09 12.93 -27.78
N LYS A 846 -23.23 13.48 -27.38
CA LYS A 846 -24.56 13.07 -27.86
C LYS A 846 -24.69 13.19 -29.38
N LEU A 847 -24.18 14.27 -29.96
CA LEU A 847 -24.12 14.42 -31.43
C LEU A 847 -23.26 13.33 -32.05
N ARG A 848 -22.01 13.17 -31.59
CA ARG A 848 -21.10 12.13 -32.11
C ARG A 848 -21.76 10.75 -32.11
N ASP A 849 -22.39 10.37 -31.00
CA ASP A 849 -23.02 9.06 -30.85
C ASP A 849 -24.22 8.88 -31.80
N LYS A 850 -24.92 9.97 -32.17
CA LYS A 850 -26.02 9.97 -33.15
C LYS A 850 -25.58 10.18 -34.60
N LEU A 851 -24.31 10.46 -34.87
CA LEU A 851 -23.82 10.86 -36.19
C LEU A 851 -24.04 9.77 -37.24
N SER A 852 -23.67 8.52 -36.94
CA SER A 852 -23.78 7.41 -37.90
C SER A 852 -25.23 7.23 -38.36
N ASN A 853 -26.15 7.16 -37.39
CA ASN A 853 -27.59 7.01 -37.65
C ASN A 853 -28.14 8.20 -38.44
N SER A 854 -27.67 9.42 -38.13
CA SER A 854 -28.10 10.63 -38.84
C SER A 854 -27.63 10.66 -40.29
N LEU A 855 -26.38 10.27 -40.55
CA LEU A 855 -25.79 10.18 -41.90
C LEU A 855 -26.46 9.08 -42.73
N GLU A 856 -26.71 7.90 -42.15
CA GLU A 856 -27.42 6.81 -42.81
C GLU A 856 -28.85 7.21 -43.20
N SER A 857 -29.57 7.86 -42.28
CA SER A 857 -30.91 8.38 -42.54
C SER A 857 -30.92 9.43 -43.66
N ALA A 858 -29.93 10.34 -43.71
CA ALA A 858 -29.79 11.30 -44.79
C ALA A 858 -29.45 10.65 -46.15
N LEU A 859 -28.60 9.61 -46.14
CA LEU A 859 -28.28 8.84 -47.36
C LEU A 859 -29.49 8.10 -47.92
N LEU A 860 -30.36 7.58 -47.05
CA LEU A 860 -31.62 6.97 -47.45
C LEU A 860 -32.58 8.01 -48.05
N ALA A 861 -32.72 9.19 -47.42
CA ALA A 861 -33.55 10.28 -47.94
C ALA A 861 -33.09 10.83 -49.31
N LEU A 862 -31.78 10.80 -49.59
CA LEU A 862 -31.23 11.14 -50.91
C LEU A 862 -31.56 10.10 -52.00
N SER A 863 -31.92 8.87 -51.62
CA SER A 863 -32.20 7.79 -52.58
C SER A 863 -33.64 7.77 -53.11
N THR A 864 -34.56 8.44 -52.40
CA THR A 864 -36.01 8.39 -52.66
C THR A 864 -36.53 9.55 -53.51
N ASP A 865 -36.00 10.77 -53.36
CA ASP A 865 -36.64 12.00 -53.89
C ASP A 865 -35.89 12.73 -55.02
N MET A 866 -34.75 12.21 -55.49
CA MET A 866 -34.04 12.75 -56.67
C MET A 866 -34.11 11.83 -57.91
N LYS A 867 -35.20 11.07 -58.06
CA LYS A 867 -35.55 10.38 -59.31
C LYS A 867 -36.44 11.23 -60.20
#